data_AF-A0A5A7V7N8-F1
#
_entry.id   AF-A0A5A7V7N8-F1
#
_cell.length_a   1.000
_cell.length_b   1.000
_cell.length_c   1.000
_cell.angle_alpha   90.00
_cell.angle_beta   90.00
_cell.angle_gamma   90.00
#
_symmetry.space_group_name_H-M   'P 1'
#
loop_
_entity.id
_entity.type
_entity.pdbx_description
1 polymer ?
#
loop_
_entity_poly.entity_id
_entity_poly.type
_entity_poly.pdbx_seq_one_letter_code
_entity_poly.pdbx_strand_id
1 'polypeptide(L)'
;MTQNALNIAKNTQDNSKVNSMKSSHELTNNVNCICNTGQVDRRTGANLGSSQGVDGRFESIKIGLDLVSPDMGRGQGVVLGGESVMGNSLIAAKTVLLKDMIEQMVVLFFCHALLFAGMSFTQAAAAGHWKLLQGTIGISAMHMQLLHNDRVIMFDGTGFGPSNLSFPGARCARTYNGRRISFDCTAHSVEYDVATNTFRPLAVQTDMWCSSGGAMRDGTLVQTGGFKAGDRTVRIFKPCTSCDWEEIPMGLLTRRWYATNHILPDGSQIIIGGRKRFSYEFFPKPAAFNWPLAKTNSVPEAYRLPFLMQTNDGHAENNLYPFVFLHIDGSLFIFANNRAILFDYTKNKVLKTFPKIPGGDPRNYPSTGSAVILPLNLQGKLLEVEVMVCGGAPKGAHIKARNGVFVEALNTCARIKITSPNPKWVLEIMPLSRVMGDMLLLPNGNVLLINGGSFGTAGWELARNPVLNPVLYLPNNLPGSRFEVNDPSTTPRMYHSTAILLRDGRILVGGSNPHPGYNFSGFLFPTELSLEAFHPPYLDPEFAALRPTIIEPRSQIMVFHGQRLKVEFTVIDEMDPTKISVTMLAPPFNTHSFSMNQRLLVVGRGNVTTTIWPELMYEVEVNIPVSGNIAPSGFYILFVVHQCVPSEGIWVQIL
;
A
#
# COMPACT_ATOMS: atom_id res chain seq x y z
N MET A 1 -24.39 16.25 -60.39
CA MET A 1 -25.21 15.20 -61.02
C MET A 1 -25.66 14.29 -59.88
N THR A 2 -26.78 14.60 -59.22
CA THR A 2 -28.20 14.33 -59.60
C THR A 2 -28.58 12.86 -59.30
N GLN A 3 -29.73 12.52 -58.69
CA GLN A 3 -30.95 13.26 -58.30
C GLN A 3 -31.15 13.18 -56.76
N ASN A 4 -31.53 14.24 -56.04
CA ASN A 4 -32.87 14.87 -55.87
C ASN A 4 -33.87 14.04 -55.03
N ALA A 5 -34.78 14.57 -54.19
CA ALA A 5 -35.04 15.86 -53.50
C ALA A 5 -36.58 16.00 -53.31
N LEU A 6 -37.05 17.15 -52.77
CA LEU A 6 -38.46 17.57 -52.56
C LEU A 6 -39.17 16.85 -51.38
N ASN A 7 -40.14 17.39 -50.62
CA ASN A 7 -40.72 18.75 -50.48
C ASN A 7 -41.52 18.81 -49.14
N ILE A 8 -41.86 19.93 -48.49
CA ILE A 8 -41.53 21.36 -48.67
C ILE A 8 -41.64 22.11 -47.30
N ALA A 9 -41.25 23.39 -47.25
CA ALA A 9 -41.33 24.32 -46.12
C ALA A 9 -42.71 24.96 -45.85
N LYS A 10 -42.98 25.43 -44.60
CA LYS A 10 -43.26 26.85 -44.27
C LYS A 10 -43.62 27.14 -42.78
N ASN A 11 -43.18 28.33 -42.35
CA ASN A 11 -43.84 29.28 -41.43
C ASN A 11 -44.05 28.98 -39.92
N THR A 12 -43.14 29.59 -39.13
CA THR A 12 -43.38 30.62 -38.09
C THR A 12 -44.28 30.38 -36.86
N GLN A 13 -43.75 30.91 -35.75
CA GLN A 13 -44.36 31.38 -34.49
C GLN A 13 -44.56 30.40 -33.33
N ASP A 14 -43.90 30.80 -32.24
CA ASP A 14 -44.15 30.59 -30.82
C ASP A 14 -45.20 29.54 -30.40
N ASN A 15 -44.75 28.61 -29.56
CA ASN A 15 -45.03 28.79 -28.13
C ASN A 15 -44.08 28.00 -27.23
N SER A 16 -43.78 28.57 -26.07
CA SER A 16 -43.09 27.89 -24.99
C SER A 16 -43.98 26.80 -24.38
N LYS A 17 -43.45 25.58 -24.21
CA LYS A 17 -43.94 24.66 -23.18
C LYS A 17 -42.89 23.63 -22.78
N VAL A 18 -42.61 23.67 -21.49
CA VAL A 18 -41.90 22.69 -20.67
C VAL A 18 -42.22 21.25 -21.08
N ASN A 19 -41.19 20.41 -21.19
CA ASN A 19 -41.33 19.00 -20.83
C ASN A 19 -40.01 18.43 -20.30
N SER A 20 -40.09 17.75 -19.17
CA SER A 20 -38.95 17.18 -18.45
C SER A 20 -38.50 15.86 -19.07
N MET A 21 -37.23 15.78 -19.48
CA MET A 21 -36.58 14.47 -19.64
C MET A 21 -36.21 13.94 -18.25
N LYS A 22 -36.91 12.88 -17.81
CA LYS A 22 -36.48 12.06 -16.69
C LYS A 22 -35.17 11.36 -17.09
N SER A 23 -34.05 11.70 -16.45
CA SER A 23 -32.85 10.88 -16.52
C SER A 23 -33.06 9.60 -15.71
N SER A 24 -33.08 8.45 -16.38
CA SER A 24 -32.96 7.15 -15.74
C SER A 24 -31.56 7.03 -15.12
N HIS A 25 -31.46 7.11 -13.80
CA HIS A 25 -30.25 6.73 -13.08
C HIS A 25 -30.08 5.21 -13.17
N GLU A 26 -29.19 4.74 -14.05
CA GLU A 26 -28.66 3.39 -13.95
C GLU A 26 -27.68 3.31 -12.78
N LEU A 27 -27.93 2.37 -11.87
CA LEU A 27 -27.03 2.00 -10.79
C LEU A 27 -25.86 1.19 -11.36
N THR A 28 -24.70 1.81 -11.53
CA THR A 28 -23.45 1.06 -11.72
C THR A 28 -23.00 0.48 -10.38
N ASN A 29 -23.08 -0.85 -10.24
CA ASN A 29 -22.56 -1.60 -9.10
C ASN A 29 -21.02 -1.54 -9.03
N ASN A 30 -20.49 -0.40 -8.57
CA ASN A 30 -19.13 -0.34 -8.05
C ASN A 30 -19.14 -0.86 -6.61
N VAL A 31 -18.39 -1.92 -6.33
CA VAL A 31 -18.11 -2.37 -4.96
C VAL A 31 -17.18 -1.35 -4.31
N ASN A 32 -17.77 -0.27 -3.82
CA ASN A 32 -17.04 0.74 -3.06
C ASN A 32 -16.61 0.13 -1.73
N CYS A 33 -15.29 -0.02 -1.57
CA CYS A 33 -14.62 -0.30 -0.30
C CYS A 33 -14.67 0.93 0.61
N ILE A 34 -15.89 1.30 1.06
CA ILE A 34 -16.14 2.36 2.01
C ILE A 34 -16.21 1.72 3.41
N CYS A 35 -15.11 1.79 4.15
CA CYS A 35 -15.11 1.72 5.61
C CYS A 35 -15.48 3.09 6.19
N ASN A 36 -16.69 3.59 5.90
CA ASN A 36 -17.26 4.65 6.73
C ASN A 36 -18.04 4.00 7.86
N THR A 37 -17.55 4.18 9.09
CA THR A 37 -18.41 4.17 10.27
C THR A 37 -19.57 5.16 10.04
N GLY A 38 -20.80 4.70 10.27
CA GLY A 38 -21.98 5.37 9.73
C GLY A 38 -22.22 6.78 10.28
N GLN A 39 -22.15 7.80 9.42
CA GLN A 39 -22.86 9.06 9.62
C GLN A 39 -23.90 9.27 8.51
N VAL A 40 -25.17 9.20 8.88
CA VAL A 40 -26.31 9.55 8.02
C VAL A 40 -26.59 11.05 8.20
N ASP A 41 -26.03 11.90 7.33
CA ASP A 41 -26.27 13.35 7.35
C ASP A 41 -27.71 13.67 6.88
N ARG A 42 -28.65 13.78 7.83
CA ARG A 42 -29.99 14.34 7.59
C ARG A 42 -30.01 15.85 7.88
N ARG A 43 -29.73 16.65 6.85
CA ARG A 43 -29.97 18.09 6.90
C ARG A 43 -31.46 18.42 6.73
N THR A 44 -32.11 18.79 7.83
CA THR A 44 -33.23 19.73 7.82
C THR A 44 -32.91 20.86 8.79
N GLY A 45 -32.77 22.08 8.28
CA GLY A 45 -32.25 23.21 9.07
C GLY A 45 -33.31 23.89 9.93
N ALA A 46 -32.87 24.43 11.06
CA ALA A 46 -33.52 25.54 11.77
C ALA A 46 -32.44 26.38 12.47
N ASN A 47 -32.55 27.71 12.38
CA ASN A 47 -31.71 28.65 13.12
C ASN A 47 -32.15 28.77 14.59
N LEU A 48 -31.20 29.20 15.44
CA LEU A 48 -31.26 29.71 16.83
C LEU A 48 -30.09 29.06 17.60
N GLY A 49 -29.33 29.70 18.47
CA GLY A 49 -29.33 31.06 19.03
C GLY A 49 -28.29 31.07 20.17
N SER A 50 -27.61 32.20 20.41
CA SER A 50 -26.46 32.30 21.33
C SER A 50 -26.80 32.18 22.82
N SER A 51 -25.91 31.56 23.64
CA SER A 51 -25.59 32.02 25.00
C SER A 51 -24.31 31.37 25.56
N GLN A 52 -23.82 31.86 26.71
CA GLN A 52 -22.48 31.60 27.28
C GLN A 52 -22.52 30.65 28.49
N GLY A 53 -21.48 29.81 28.62
CA GLY A 53 -20.63 29.74 29.83
C GLY A 53 -21.01 28.91 31.06
N VAL A 54 -19.94 28.38 31.68
CA VAL A 54 -19.66 28.16 33.13
C VAL A 54 -19.28 26.73 33.53
N ASP A 55 -18.20 26.63 34.33
CA ASP A 55 -17.59 25.44 34.92
C ASP A 55 -18.48 24.68 35.92
N GLY A 56 -18.20 23.37 36.09
CA GLY A 56 -18.70 22.55 37.20
C GLY A 56 -17.82 21.33 37.47
N ARG A 57 -17.31 21.19 38.70
CA ARG A 57 -16.46 20.06 39.13
C ARG A 57 -17.32 18.85 39.53
N PHE A 58 -16.79 17.65 39.33
CA PHE A 58 -17.37 16.41 39.85
C PHE A 58 -16.74 16.01 41.20
N GLU A 59 -17.58 15.69 42.19
CA GLU A 59 -17.21 14.87 43.35
C GLU A 59 -18.02 13.57 43.33
N SER A 60 -17.44 12.50 43.87
CA SER A 60 -17.97 11.13 43.79
C SER A 60 -18.44 10.62 45.15
N ILE A 61 -19.56 9.89 45.18
CA ILE A 61 -20.05 9.17 46.37
C ILE A 61 -20.32 7.71 45.99
N LYS A 62 -19.75 6.78 46.76
CA LYS A 62 -20.02 5.34 46.69
C LYS A 62 -21.23 4.97 47.55
N ILE A 63 -22.00 3.97 47.12
CA ILE A 63 -22.97 3.25 47.95
C ILE A 63 -22.68 1.75 47.82
N GLY A 64 -22.61 1.05 48.95
CA GLY A 64 -22.49 -0.41 49.01
C GLY A 64 -23.85 -1.10 49.19
N LEU A 65 -23.93 -2.37 48.81
CA LEU A 65 -25.12 -3.21 48.91
C LEU A 65 -24.72 -4.55 49.52
N ASP A 66 -25.34 -4.91 50.65
CA ASP A 66 -25.30 -6.26 51.23
C ASP A 66 -26.69 -6.90 51.13
N LEU A 67 -26.72 -8.20 50.84
CA LEU A 67 -27.93 -9.01 50.65
C LEU A 67 -27.98 -10.14 51.70
N VAL A 68 -29.13 -10.35 52.32
CA VAL A 68 -29.43 -11.54 53.13
C VAL A 68 -30.85 -12.04 52.83
N SER A 69 -31.01 -13.35 52.74
CA SER A 69 -32.25 -14.07 52.38
C SER A 69 -33.03 -14.60 53.62
N PRO A 70 -34.29 -15.06 53.46
CA PRO A 70 -35.26 -15.23 54.55
C PRO A 70 -35.42 -16.69 55.05
N ASP A 71 -36.21 -16.87 56.11
CA ASP A 71 -36.71 -18.19 56.55
C ASP A 71 -38.17 -18.15 57.08
N MET A 72 -38.82 -19.32 57.21
CA MET A 72 -40.29 -19.51 57.28
C MET A 72 -40.89 -19.65 58.70
N GLY A 73 -42.23 -19.47 58.84
CA GLY A 73 -42.96 -19.82 60.08
C GLY A 73 -44.50 -19.84 60.00
N ARG A 74 -45.11 -21.03 60.17
CA ARG A 74 -46.55 -21.40 60.04
C ARG A 74 -47.55 -20.77 61.02
N GLY A 75 -48.86 -20.79 60.68
CA GLY A 75 -49.99 -20.72 61.66
C GLY A 75 -51.42 -20.73 61.06
N GLN A 76 -52.34 -21.55 61.60
CA GLN A 76 -53.79 -21.67 61.24
C GLN A 76 -54.65 -20.70 62.11
N GLY A 77 -55.93 -20.36 61.88
CA GLY A 77 -56.97 -20.65 60.86
C GLY A 77 -58.38 -20.14 61.31
N VAL A 78 -59.44 -20.29 60.48
CA VAL A 78 -60.91 -20.20 60.81
C VAL A 78 -61.50 -18.78 61.12
N VAL A 79 -62.33 -18.07 60.31
CA VAL A 79 -63.67 -18.32 59.67
C VAL A 79 -64.84 -18.27 60.69
N LEU A 80 -65.81 -17.33 60.75
CA LEU A 80 -66.41 -16.32 59.83
C LEU A 80 -66.85 -14.99 60.55
N GLY A 81 -67.10 -13.92 59.77
CA GLY A 81 -68.39 -13.16 59.81
C GLY A 81 -68.58 -11.95 60.74
N GLY A 82 -68.75 -10.75 60.17
CA GLY A 82 -69.27 -9.55 60.86
C GLY A 82 -68.75 -8.23 60.28
N GLU A 83 -69.64 -7.38 59.76
CA GLU A 83 -69.28 -6.12 59.06
C GLU A 83 -68.89 -4.98 60.01
N SER A 84 -67.95 -4.12 59.59
CA SER A 84 -68.09 -2.66 59.78
C SER A 84 -67.21 -1.88 58.79
N VAL A 85 -67.67 -0.69 58.40
CA VAL A 85 -67.10 0.12 57.32
C VAL A 85 -66.16 1.19 57.88
N MET A 86 -64.85 1.06 57.63
CA MET A 86 -63.88 2.17 57.46
C MET A 86 -62.47 1.61 57.16
N GLY A 87 -62.06 1.57 55.90
CA GLY A 87 -60.71 1.09 55.52
C GLY A 87 -60.23 1.41 54.10
N ASN A 88 -61.14 1.61 53.15
CA ASN A 88 -60.78 1.61 51.73
C ASN A 88 -60.06 2.88 51.22
N SER A 89 -60.19 4.03 51.89
CA SER A 89 -59.55 5.27 51.42
C SER A 89 -58.03 5.34 51.63
N LEU A 90 -57.49 4.68 52.66
CA LEU A 90 -56.04 4.72 52.94
C LEU A 90 -55.25 3.71 52.10
N ILE A 91 -55.88 2.60 51.72
CA ILE A 91 -55.25 1.57 50.88
C ILE A 91 -55.20 2.05 49.42
N ALA A 92 -56.30 2.62 48.90
CA ALA A 92 -56.36 3.17 47.54
C ALA A 92 -55.34 4.31 47.32
N ALA A 93 -55.18 5.21 48.29
CA ALA A 93 -54.18 6.28 48.20
C ALA A 93 -52.74 5.73 48.15
N LYS A 94 -52.45 4.64 48.89
CA LYS A 94 -51.12 4.00 48.87
C LYS A 94 -50.85 3.22 47.58
N THR A 95 -51.84 2.54 46.99
CA THR A 95 -51.64 1.87 45.70
C THR A 95 -51.50 2.83 44.53
N VAL A 96 -52.18 3.99 44.55
CA VAL A 96 -51.98 5.04 43.54
C VAL A 96 -50.56 5.62 43.64
N LEU A 97 -50.12 6.03 44.84
CA LEU A 97 -48.75 6.55 45.04
C LEU A 97 -47.66 5.53 44.66
N LEU A 98 -47.86 4.25 44.97
CA LEU A 98 -46.90 3.20 44.59
C LEU A 98 -46.87 2.97 43.07
N LYS A 99 -48.01 3.07 42.39
CA LYS A 99 -48.09 2.96 40.92
C LYS A 99 -47.42 4.14 40.22
N ASP A 100 -47.67 5.36 40.69
CA ASP A 100 -47.03 6.57 40.16
C ASP A 100 -45.51 6.54 40.38
N MET A 101 -45.04 6.05 41.53
CA MET A 101 -43.59 5.85 41.77
C MET A 101 -42.99 4.79 40.82
N ILE A 102 -43.69 3.68 40.58
CA ILE A 102 -43.22 2.64 39.64
C ILE A 102 -43.20 3.18 38.20
N GLU A 103 -44.23 3.89 37.76
CA GLU A 103 -44.26 4.51 36.43
C GLU A 103 -43.16 5.58 36.28
N GLN A 104 -42.91 6.41 37.29
CA GLN A 104 -41.79 7.35 37.29
C GLN A 104 -40.43 6.64 37.26
N MET A 105 -40.24 5.54 38.01
CA MET A 105 -39.00 4.75 37.96
C MET A 105 -38.80 4.06 36.60
N VAL A 106 -39.86 3.54 35.96
CA VAL A 106 -39.80 2.97 34.62
C VAL A 106 -39.46 4.03 33.58
N VAL A 107 -40.07 5.23 33.66
CA VAL A 107 -39.74 6.36 32.77
C VAL A 107 -38.30 6.83 33.00
N LEU A 108 -37.84 6.96 34.24
CA LEU A 108 -36.45 7.29 34.57
C LEU A 108 -35.48 6.22 34.06
N PHE A 109 -35.82 4.94 34.14
CA PHE A 109 -35.01 3.84 33.63
C PHE A 109 -34.94 3.85 32.10
N PHE A 110 -36.06 4.08 31.40
CA PHE A 110 -36.08 4.26 29.95
C PHE A 110 -35.34 5.54 29.50
N CYS A 111 -35.46 6.64 30.23
CA CYS A 111 -34.69 7.86 29.96
C CYS A 111 -33.18 7.65 30.19
N HIS A 112 -32.76 6.91 31.22
CA HIS A 112 -31.36 6.54 31.39
C HIS A 112 -30.89 5.58 30.30
N ALA A 113 -31.69 4.58 29.92
CA ALA A 113 -31.37 3.68 28.81
C ALA A 113 -31.26 4.43 27.47
N LEU A 114 -32.10 5.44 27.22
CA LEU A 114 -32.02 6.32 26.06
C LEU A 114 -30.83 7.29 26.12
N LEU A 115 -30.42 7.76 27.31
CA LEU A 115 -29.21 8.55 27.50
C LEU A 115 -27.94 7.72 27.29
N PHE A 116 -27.93 6.44 27.72
CA PHE A 116 -26.83 5.51 27.44
C PHE A 116 -26.83 5.01 25.98
N ALA A 117 -27.98 4.84 25.34
CA ALA A 117 -28.07 4.57 23.90
C ALA A 117 -27.73 5.81 23.04
N GLY A 118 -27.86 7.01 23.62
CA GLY A 118 -27.42 8.29 23.06
C GLY A 118 -25.95 8.63 23.34
N MET A 119 -25.27 7.88 24.21
CA MET A 119 -23.82 7.89 24.25
C MET A 119 -23.32 7.17 23.01
N SER A 120 -23.13 7.95 21.93
CA SER A 120 -22.15 7.62 20.92
C SER A 120 -20.82 7.43 21.64
N PHE A 121 -20.44 6.18 21.90
CA PHE A 121 -19.03 5.85 21.97
C PHE A 121 -18.43 6.41 20.69
N THR A 122 -17.58 7.43 20.82
CA THR A 122 -16.68 7.81 19.74
C THR A 122 -15.72 6.65 19.58
N GLN A 123 -16.17 5.63 18.86
CA GLN A 123 -15.36 4.51 18.40
C GLN A 123 -14.24 5.16 17.62
N ALA A 124 -13.06 5.24 18.24
CA ALA A 124 -11.90 5.83 17.63
C ALA A 124 -11.64 5.00 16.38
N ALA A 125 -11.87 5.58 15.20
CA ALA A 125 -11.74 4.86 13.95
C ALA A 125 -10.35 4.22 13.92
N ALA A 126 -10.29 2.89 13.82
CA ALA A 126 -9.05 2.15 14.02
C ALA A 126 -7.92 2.77 13.19
N ALA A 127 -6.97 3.42 13.85
CA ALA A 127 -5.94 4.21 13.18
C ALA A 127 -4.75 3.34 12.71
N GLY A 128 -4.86 2.01 12.83
CA GLY A 128 -3.75 1.07 12.69
C GLY A 128 -2.82 1.11 13.90
N HIS A 129 -1.89 0.17 14.02
CA HIS A 129 -0.95 0.13 15.15
C HIS A 129 0.43 -0.43 14.78
N TRP A 130 1.43 -0.12 15.60
CA TRP A 130 2.82 -0.50 15.37
C TRP A 130 3.29 -1.60 16.33
N LYS A 131 4.17 -2.48 15.85
CA LYS A 131 4.80 -3.54 16.64
C LYS A 131 6.27 -3.69 16.26
N LEU A 132 7.17 -3.59 17.23
CA LEU A 132 8.57 -3.97 17.04
C LEU A 132 8.66 -5.48 16.78
N LEU A 133 9.38 -5.87 15.73
CA LEU A 133 9.65 -7.28 15.39
C LEU A 133 11.07 -7.67 15.80
N GLN A 134 12.05 -6.85 15.42
CA GLN A 134 13.47 -7.04 15.73
C GLN A 134 14.08 -5.72 16.19
N GLY A 135 14.76 -5.72 17.34
CA GLY A 135 15.54 -4.55 17.79
C GLY A 135 16.74 -4.27 16.87
N THR A 136 17.28 -5.29 16.20
CA THR A 136 18.27 -5.15 15.13
C THR A 136 18.28 -6.40 14.24
N ILE A 137 18.47 -6.21 12.94
CA ILE A 137 18.87 -7.27 11.99
C ILE A 137 20.35 -7.14 11.57
N GLY A 138 21.10 -6.26 12.25
CA GLY A 138 22.52 -5.98 12.02
C GLY A 138 22.87 -5.18 10.76
N ILE A 139 21.93 -5.04 9.81
CA ILE A 139 22.06 -4.23 8.57
C ILE A 139 20.94 -3.19 8.46
N SER A 140 21.11 -2.18 7.60
CA SER A 140 20.01 -1.28 7.22
C SER A 140 19.18 -1.92 6.11
N ALA A 141 17.87 -2.06 6.30
CA ALA A 141 16.99 -2.62 5.27
C ALA A 141 16.67 -1.60 4.16
N MET A 142 17.67 -1.25 3.35
CA MET A 142 17.59 -0.25 2.26
C MET A 142 16.89 -0.75 1.00
N HIS A 143 16.93 -2.05 0.77
CA HIS A 143 16.21 -2.73 -0.31
C HIS A 143 15.44 -3.89 0.32
N MET A 144 14.23 -4.14 -0.14
CA MET A 144 13.41 -5.27 0.31
C MET A 144 12.69 -5.95 -0.87
N GLN A 145 12.60 -7.27 -0.82
CA GLN A 145 11.70 -8.07 -1.66
C GLN A 145 11.12 -9.21 -0.81
N LEU A 146 9.79 -9.34 -0.79
CA LEU A 146 9.11 -10.55 -0.32
C LEU A 146 9.17 -11.62 -1.41
N LEU A 147 9.58 -12.83 -1.04
CA LEU A 147 9.62 -14.01 -1.90
C LEU A 147 8.43 -14.94 -1.62
N HIS A 148 8.15 -15.82 -2.59
CA HIS A 148 7.01 -16.74 -2.56
C HIS A 148 7.04 -17.78 -1.42
N ASN A 149 8.11 -17.84 -0.62
CA ASN A 149 8.25 -18.71 0.54
C ASN A 149 8.10 -17.96 1.88
N ASP A 150 7.46 -16.78 1.87
CA ASP A 150 7.27 -15.90 3.02
C ASP A 150 8.57 -15.41 3.69
N ARG A 151 9.66 -15.40 2.93
CA ARG A 151 10.93 -14.80 3.35
C ARG A 151 11.15 -13.46 2.67
N VAL A 152 11.68 -12.51 3.42
CA VAL A 152 12.02 -11.18 2.92
C VAL A 152 13.53 -11.07 2.80
N ILE A 153 14.00 -10.81 1.58
CA ILE A 153 15.42 -10.52 1.33
C ILE A 153 15.64 -9.04 1.53
N MET A 154 16.60 -8.70 2.39
CA MET A 154 16.99 -7.32 2.69
C MET A 154 18.49 -7.14 2.46
N PHE A 155 18.90 -5.94 2.06
CA PHE A 155 20.32 -5.59 1.91
C PHE A 155 20.59 -4.08 1.85
N ASP A 156 21.82 -3.72 2.17
CA ASP A 156 22.39 -2.38 1.97
C ASP A 156 23.60 -2.39 1.02
N GLY A 157 24.72 -1.82 1.44
CA GLY A 157 25.91 -1.59 0.62
C GLY A 157 27.17 -2.05 1.34
N THR A 158 27.93 -2.94 0.72
CA THR A 158 29.22 -3.43 1.26
C THR A 158 30.29 -2.33 1.33
N GLY A 159 30.01 -1.15 0.79
CA GLY A 159 30.84 0.05 0.90
C GLY A 159 30.75 0.80 2.23
N PHE A 160 29.80 0.48 3.12
CA PHE A 160 29.55 1.21 4.37
C PHE A 160 30.51 0.87 5.53
N GLY A 161 31.37 -0.13 5.34
CA GLY A 161 32.17 -0.72 6.41
C GLY A 161 31.39 -1.78 7.19
N PRO A 162 32.00 -2.40 8.22
CA PRO A 162 31.45 -3.57 8.89
C PRO A 162 30.05 -3.33 9.46
N SER A 163 29.13 -4.24 9.15
CA SER A 163 27.78 -4.27 9.74
C SER A 163 27.80 -4.85 11.16
N ASN A 164 26.65 -4.79 11.84
CA ASN A 164 26.47 -5.41 13.15
C ASN A 164 25.98 -6.87 13.05
N LEU A 165 26.33 -7.59 11.96
CA LEU A 165 26.03 -9.01 11.76
C LEU A 165 27.22 -9.75 11.14
N SER A 166 27.83 -10.66 11.89
CA SER A 166 28.90 -11.53 11.38
C SER A 166 28.37 -12.83 10.78
N PHE A 167 29.11 -13.42 9.84
CA PHE A 167 28.82 -14.79 9.39
C PHE A 167 29.15 -15.84 10.48
N PRO A 168 28.41 -16.97 10.57
CA PRO A 168 28.74 -18.08 11.49
C PRO A 168 30.08 -18.79 11.24
N GLY A 169 30.84 -18.38 10.22
CA GLY A 169 32.15 -18.90 9.87
C GLY A 169 32.93 -17.88 9.03
N ALA A 170 34.21 -18.16 8.76
CA ALA A 170 35.14 -17.23 8.09
C ALA A 170 34.83 -17.03 6.59
N ARG A 171 33.74 -16.33 6.29
CA ARG A 171 33.39 -15.82 4.96
C ARG A 171 33.61 -14.31 4.96
N CYS A 172 34.59 -13.84 4.20
CA CYS A 172 34.91 -12.41 4.12
C CYS A 172 34.92 -11.93 2.67
N ALA A 173 34.17 -10.86 2.40
CA ALA A 173 34.21 -10.15 1.13
C ALA A 173 35.48 -9.29 1.05
N ARG A 174 36.07 -9.19 -0.14
CA ARG A 174 37.26 -8.37 -0.38
C ARG A 174 36.84 -6.92 -0.64
N THR A 175 37.04 -6.04 0.34
CA THR A 175 36.70 -4.62 0.21
C THR A 175 37.85 -3.82 -0.39
N TYR A 176 37.54 -2.94 -1.35
CA TYR A 176 38.49 -2.07 -2.05
C TYR A 176 38.26 -0.61 -1.67
N ASN A 177 39.19 -0.06 -0.88
CA ASN A 177 39.21 1.35 -0.51
C ASN A 177 40.43 2.05 -1.11
N GLY A 178 40.27 2.52 -2.35
CA GLY A 178 41.35 3.12 -3.14
C GLY A 178 42.45 2.10 -3.45
N ARG A 179 43.66 2.32 -2.91
CA ARG A 179 44.81 1.41 -3.05
C ARG A 179 44.92 0.36 -1.94
N ARG A 180 44.08 0.41 -0.89
CA ARG A 180 44.10 -0.58 0.18
C ARG A 180 43.05 -1.67 -0.07
N ILE A 181 43.47 -2.90 0.12
CA ILE A 181 42.62 -4.09 0.19
C ILE A 181 42.36 -4.34 1.67
N SER A 182 41.08 -4.46 2.03
CA SER A 182 40.62 -4.91 3.34
C SER A 182 39.72 -6.13 3.15
N PHE A 183 39.41 -6.79 4.25
CA PHE A 183 38.45 -7.89 4.30
C PHE A 183 37.31 -7.47 5.21
N ASP A 184 36.08 -7.65 4.74
CA ASP A 184 34.88 -7.48 5.55
C ASP A 184 34.25 -8.84 5.77
N CYS A 185 34.17 -9.29 7.02
CA CYS A 185 33.63 -10.58 7.40
C CYS A 185 32.19 -10.47 7.97
N THR A 186 31.56 -9.32 7.74
CA THR A 186 30.18 -9.04 8.13
C THR A 186 29.23 -9.17 6.94
N ALA A 187 27.95 -9.40 7.23
CA ALA A 187 26.91 -9.57 6.23
C ALA A 187 26.25 -8.23 5.91
N HIS A 188 26.03 -7.98 4.62
CA HIS A 188 25.30 -6.79 4.10
C HIS A 188 23.95 -7.15 3.48
N SER A 189 23.54 -8.42 3.64
CA SER A 189 22.26 -8.93 3.20
C SER A 189 21.77 -9.95 4.23
N VAL A 190 20.46 -10.01 4.44
CA VAL A 190 19.80 -11.02 5.29
C VAL A 190 18.60 -11.61 4.58
N GLU A 191 18.29 -12.86 4.94
CA GLU A 191 16.99 -13.48 4.70
C GLU A 191 16.23 -13.48 6.03
N TYR A 192 15.12 -12.74 6.07
CA TYR A 192 14.22 -12.66 7.22
C TYR A 192 13.01 -13.59 7.02
N ASP A 193 12.76 -14.47 7.98
CA ASP A 193 11.63 -15.40 8.02
C ASP A 193 10.47 -14.77 8.79
N VAL A 194 9.37 -14.49 8.08
CA VAL A 194 8.23 -13.71 8.61
C VAL A 194 7.47 -14.46 9.71
N ALA A 195 7.31 -15.77 9.57
CA ALA A 195 6.50 -16.59 10.47
C ALA A 195 7.20 -16.82 11.82
N THR A 196 8.50 -17.10 11.79
CA THR A 196 9.30 -17.32 13.02
C THR A 196 9.82 -16.02 13.63
N ASN A 197 9.77 -14.89 12.91
CA ASN A 197 10.44 -13.64 13.28
C ASN A 197 11.93 -13.90 13.58
N THR A 198 12.63 -14.51 12.63
CA THR A 198 14.08 -14.76 12.70
C THR A 198 14.77 -14.32 11.41
N PHE A 199 16.09 -14.22 11.42
CA PHE A 199 16.85 -13.89 10.22
C PHE A 199 18.19 -14.63 10.17
N ARG A 200 18.73 -14.82 8.97
CA ARG A 200 20.09 -15.32 8.74
C ARG A 200 20.88 -14.37 7.82
N PRO A 201 22.20 -14.25 7.99
CA PRO A 201 23.05 -13.52 7.05
C PRO A 201 23.11 -14.22 5.69
N LEU A 202 23.22 -13.42 4.63
CA LEU A 202 23.47 -13.84 3.25
C LEU A 202 24.81 -13.29 2.76
N ALA A 203 25.62 -14.15 2.15
CA ALA A 203 26.89 -13.75 1.55
C ALA A 203 26.67 -13.01 0.22
N VAL A 204 27.31 -11.85 0.10
CA VAL A 204 27.38 -11.04 -1.12
C VAL A 204 28.81 -10.51 -1.27
N GLN A 205 29.31 -10.42 -2.50
CA GLN A 205 30.70 -10.06 -2.79
C GLN A 205 30.83 -8.65 -3.36
N THR A 206 29.95 -8.24 -4.27
CA THR A 206 30.00 -6.91 -4.87
C THR A 206 28.92 -5.97 -4.34
N ASP A 207 29.22 -4.68 -4.29
CA ASP A 207 28.42 -3.64 -3.61
C ASP A 207 27.06 -3.38 -4.29
N MET A 208 25.97 -3.68 -3.59
CA MET A 208 24.57 -3.55 -4.05
C MET A 208 23.99 -2.14 -3.88
N TRP A 209 24.75 -1.16 -3.37
CA TRP A 209 24.25 0.16 -3.02
C TRP A 209 23.62 0.92 -4.21
N CYS A 210 22.40 1.43 -4.00
CA CYS A 210 21.49 2.02 -4.99
C CYS A 210 21.36 1.17 -6.26
N SER A 211 20.95 -0.08 -6.08
CA SER A 211 20.64 -0.98 -7.18
C SER A 211 19.13 -1.12 -7.41
N SER A 212 18.74 -2.07 -8.25
CA SER A 212 17.37 -2.34 -8.66
C SER A 212 17.15 -3.85 -8.85
N GLY A 213 15.91 -4.30 -8.90
CA GLY A 213 15.62 -5.73 -9.05
C GLY A 213 14.14 -6.09 -9.15
N GLY A 214 13.87 -7.38 -9.02
CA GLY A 214 12.52 -7.96 -9.00
C GLY A 214 12.58 -9.48 -9.01
N ALA A 215 11.50 -10.11 -8.57
CA ALA A 215 11.30 -11.55 -8.76
C ALA A 215 11.03 -11.87 -10.25
N MET A 216 11.55 -13.01 -10.70
CA MET A 216 11.28 -13.61 -12.00
C MET A 216 10.05 -14.53 -11.94
N ARG A 217 9.59 -15.00 -13.11
CA ARG A 217 8.50 -15.98 -13.29
C ARG A 217 8.56 -17.18 -12.33
N ASP A 218 9.75 -17.68 -12.05
CA ASP A 218 10.03 -18.87 -11.24
C ASP A 218 10.22 -18.57 -9.74
N GLY A 219 10.04 -17.31 -9.31
CA GLY A 219 10.26 -16.88 -7.93
C GLY A 219 11.71 -16.50 -7.62
N THR A 220 12.64 -16.70 -8.56
CA THR A 220 14.05 -16.29 -8.42
C THR A 220 14.15 -14.77 -8.32
N LEU A 221 14.82 -14.25 -7.30
CA LEU A 221 15.12 -12.82 -7.19
C LEU A 221 16.32 -12.46 -8.08
N VAL A 222 16.11 -11.55 -9.02
CA VAL A 222 17.17 -10.94 -9.82
C VAL A 222 17.39 -9.51 -9.33
N GLN A 223 18.62 -9.20 -8.97
CA GLN A 223 19.10 -7.87 -8.61
C GLN A 223 20.15 -7.45 -9.64
N THR A 224 20.15 -6.18 -10.04
CA THR A 224 21.01 -5.67 -11.11
C THR A 224 21.67 -4.35 -10.73
N GLY A 225 22.97 -4.25 -10.98
CA GLY A 225 23.75 -3.05 -10.74
C GLY A 225 24.14 -2.86 -9.27
N GLY A 226 24.42 -1.63 -8.91
CA GLY A 226 24.97 -1.23 -7.62
C GLY A 226 26.12 -0.25 -7.78
N PHE A 227 27.11 -0.31 -6.89
CA PHE A 227 28.22 0.65 -6.86
C PHE A 227 29.58 -0.03 -7.13
N LYS A 228 30.53 0.71 -7.70
CA LYS A 228 31.89 0.23 -8.04
C LYS A 228 31.86 -1.14 -8.76
N ALA A 229 32.33 -2.21 -8.12
CA ALA A 229 32.38 -3.56 -8.68
C ALA A 229 30.99 -4.17 -8.91
N GLY A 230 29.94 -3.68 -8.23
CA GLY A 230 28.56 -4.09 -8.46
C GLY A 230 27.89 -3.40 -9.66
N ASP A 231 28.47 -2.31 -10.20
CA ASP A 231 27.75 -1.44 -11.13
C ASP A 231 27.43 -2.10 -12.50
N ARG A 232 28.02 -3.24 -12.83
CA ARG A 232 27.67 -4.09 -13.99
C ARG A 232 27.29 -5.52 -13.62
N THR A 233 27.16 -5.82 -12.34
CA THR A 233 26.88 -7.18 -11.85
C THR A 233 25.38 -7.43 -11.85
N VAL A 234 25.00 -8.65 -12.20
CA VAL A 234 23.68 -9.20 -11.90
C VAL A 234 23.85 -10.20 -10.77
N ARG A 235 22.99 -10.17 -9.75
CA ARG A 235 22.99 -11.13 -8.65
C ARG A 235 21.65 -11.85 -8.65
N ILE A 236 21.72 -13.15 -8.43
CA ILE A 236 20.58 -14.06 -8.47
C ILE A 236 20.48 -14.70 -7.09
N PHE A 237 19.30 -14.65 -6.48
CA PHE A 237 19.01 -15.35 -5.24
C PHE A 237 17.84 -16.31 -5.46
N LYS A 238 18.09 -17.60 -5.21
CA LYS A 238 17.11 -18.67 -5.20
C LYS A 238 16.93 -19.12 -3.75
N PRO A 239 15.75 -18.94 -3.14
CA PRO A 239 15.57 -19.29 -1.73
C PRO A 239 15.79 -20.78 -1.48
N CYS A 240 16.77 -21.09 -0.62
CA CYS A 240 16.96 -22.41 -0.02
C CYS A 240 17.69 -22.26 1.33
N THR A 241 17.62 -23.29 2.18
CA THR A 241 18.09 -23.25 3.58
C THR A 241 19.53 -22.75 3.76
N SER A 242 20.42 -23.04 2.81
CA SER A 242 21.84 -22.68 2.85
C SER A 242 22.30 -21.91 1.60
N CYS A 243 21.36 -21.32 0.84
CA CYS A 243 21.67 -20.56 -0.37
C CYS A 243 22.12 -19.14 -0.05
N ASP A 244 23.02 -18.62 -0.87
CA ASP A 244 23.53 -17.25 -0.90
C ASP A 244 23.34 -16.65 -2.31
N TRP A 245 23.81 -15.44 -2.54
CA TRP A 245 23.74 -14.79 -3.85
C TRP A 245 24.70 -15.43 -4.88
N GLU A 246 24.17 -15.88 -6.01
CA GLU A 246 24.93 -16.19 -7.23
C GLU A 246 25.26 -14.87 -7.96
N GLU A 247 26.52 -14.49 -8.08
CA GLU A 247 26.91 -13.27 -8.79
C GLU A 247 27.39 -13.54 -10.23
N ILE A 248 26.92 -12.71 -11.17
CA ILE A 248 27.34 -12.66 -12.58
C ILE A 248 28.01 -11.29 -12.83
N PRO A 249 29.32 -11.16 -12.58
CA PRO A 249 30.08 -9.97 -12.93
C PRO A 249 29.96 -9.66 -14.43
N MET A 250 29.83 -8.39 -14.80
CA MET A 250 29.63 -7.96 -16.19
C MET A 250 28.35 -8.55 -16.85
N GLY A 251 27.39 -8.99 -16.03
CA GLY A 251 26.05 -9.38 -16.45
C GLY A 251 25.32 -8.28 -17.23
N LEU A 252 25.67 -7.00 -17.02
CA LEU A 252 25.12 -5.83 -17.71
C LEU A 252 26.11 -5.22 -18.72
N LEU A 253 25.59 -4.73 -19.85
CA LEU A 253 26.33 -4.05 -20.92
C LEU A 253 26.88 -2.69 -20.47
N THR A 254 26.10 -1.95 -19.66
CA THR A 254 26.53 -0.68 -19.09
C THR A 254 26.34 -0.61 -17.59
N ARG A 255 26.99 0.40 -16.97
CA ARG A 255 26.90 0.63 -15.53
C ARG A 255 25.46 0.99 -15.14
N ARG A 256 24.88 0.37 -14.13
CA ARG A 256 23.56 0.64 -13.57
C ARG A 256 23.70 0.94 -12.07
N TRP A 257 23.40 2.18 -11.72
CA TRP A 257 23.42 2.71 -10.34
C TRP A 257 22.30 3.74 -10.28
N TYR A 258 21.32 3.56 -9.38
CA TYR A 258 19.99 4.21 -9.41
C TYR A 258 19.20 3.96 -10.72
N ALA A 259 19.23 2.72 -11.22
CA ALA A 259 18.38 2.28 -12.34
C ALA A 259 17.02 1.78 -11.83
N THR A 260 16.07 1.51 -12.71
CA THR A 260 14.80 0.84 -12.38
C THR A 260 14.65 -0.44 -13.17
N ASN A 261 14.21 -1.52 -12.52
CA ASN A 261 13.83 -2.76 -13.19
C ASN A 261 12.31 -2.82 -13.39
N HIS A 262 11.87 -3.52 -14.44
CA HIS A 262 10.48 -3.95 -14.58
C HIS A 262 10.39 -5.31 -15.26
N ILE A 263 9.59 -6.23 -14.73
CA ILE A 263 9.25 -7.53 -15.34
C ILE A 263 8.36 -7.31 -16.57
N LEU A 264 8.62 -8.03 -17.65
CA LEU A 264 7.95 -7.90 -18.93
C LEU A 264 6.99 -9.09 -19.18
N PRO A 265 6.03 -8.95 -20.12
CA PRO A 265 5.11 -10.03 -20.49
C PRO A 265 5.77 -11.34 -20.96
N ASP A 266 7.03 -11.28 -21.42
CA ASP A 266 7.83 -12.45 -21.83
C ASP A 266 8.62 -13.09 -20.67
N GLY A 267 8.47 -12.56 -19.44
CA GLY A 267 9.18 -13.02 -18.24
C GLY A 267 10.62 -12.49 -18.11
N SER A 268 11.12 -11.68 -19.05
CA SER A 268 12.40 -10.98 -18.89
C SER A 268 12.24 -9.70 -18.07
N GLN A 269 13.34 -9.13 -17.57
CA GLN A 269 13.35 -7.81 -16.95
C GLN A 269 14.00 -6.77 -17.86
N ILE A 270 13.37 -5.60 -18.00
CA ILE A 270 14.00 -4.41 -18.56
C ILE A 270 14.68 -3.60 -17.45
N ILE A 271 15.90 -3.11 -17.69
CA ILE A 271 16.66 -2.27 -16.76
C ILE A 271 16.84 -0.89 -17.39
N ILE A 272 16.18 0.12 -16.82
CA ILE A 272 16.06 1.47 -17.39
C ILE A 272 16.91 2.46 -16.59
N GLY A 273 17.72 3.26 -17.31
CA GLY A 273 18.41 4.41 -16.75
C GLY A 273 19.60 4.08 -15.84
N GLY A 274 19.73 4.84 -14.76
CA GLY A 274 20.91 4.91 -13.92
C GLY A 274 21.70 6.22 -14.09
N ARG A 275 22.58 6.51 -13.13
CA ARG A 275 23.30 7.78 -13.02
C ARG A 275 24.15 8.05 -14.27
N LYS A 276 23.79 9.11 -15.00
CA LYS A 276 24.39 9.49 -16.30
C LYS A 276 24.28 8.36 -17.35
N ARG A 277 23.16 7.65 -17.38
CA ARG A 277 22.83 6.61 -18.36
C ARG A 277 21.45 6.85 -18.97
N PHE A 278 21.44 7.13 -20.27
CA PHE A 278 20.24 7.48 -21.02
C PHE A 278 19.84 6.32 -21.95
N SER A 279 19.76 5.12 -21.37
CA SER A 279 19.58 3.85 -22.09
C SER A 279 18.83 2.81 -21.27
N TYR A 280 18.39 1.73 -21.90
CA TYR A 280 17.87 0.52 -21.27
C TYR A 280 18.53 -0.74 -21.85
N GLU A 281 18.44 -1.84 -21.11
CA GLU A 281 18.86 -3.19 -21.55
C GLU A 281 17.94 -4.24 -20.90
N PHE A 282 18.18 -5.52 -21.16
CA PHE A 282 17.34 -6.61 -20.68
C PHE A 282 18.15 -7.68 -19.96
N PHE A 283 17.52 -8.35 -18.99
CA PHE A 283 18.01 -9.56 -18.35
C PHE A 283 16.94 -10.67 -18.32
N PRO A 284 17.24 -11.92 -18.72
CA PRO A 284 18.47 -12.35 -19.40
C PRO A 284 18.73 -11.57 -20.69
N LYS A 285 19.99 -11.55 -21.15
CA LYS A 285 20.34 -10.93 -22.44
C LYS A 285 19.61 -11.69 -23.57
N PRO A 286 18.97 -11.02 -24.53
CA PRO A 286 18.32 -11.68 -25.67
C PRO A 286 19.29 -12.57 -26.44
N ALA A 287 18.81 -13.63 -27.08
CA ALA A 287 19.68 -14.60 -27.78
C ALA A 287 20.55 -13.99 -28.90
N ALA A 288 20.18 -12.83 -29.46
CA ALA A 288 21.04 -12.07 -30.38
C ALA A 288 22.33 -11.50 -29.73
N PHE A 289 22.37 -11.45 -28.39
CA PHE A 289 23.54 -11.14 -27.57
C PHE A 289 24.19 -12.40 -26.97
N ASN A 290 23.80 -13.62 -27.39
CA ASN A 290 24.51 -14.85 -27.03
C ASN A 290 25.94 -14.76 -27.57
N TRP A 291 26.87 -14.43 -26.67
CA TRP A 291 28.29 -14.19 -26.93
C TRP A 291 28.90 -15.25 -27.87
N PRO A 292 29.09 -14.95 -29.16
CA PRO A 292 30.02 -15.71 -29.97
C PRO A 292 31.38 -15.06 -29.73
N LEU A 293 32.38 -15.84 -29.32
CA LEU A 293 33.74 -15.32 -29.09
C LEU A 293 34.45 -14.89 -30.41
N ALA A 294 33.70 -14.76 -31.52
CA ALA A 294 34.17 -14.39 -32.83
C ALA A 294 33.07 -13.75 -33.71
N LYS A 295 33.46 -12.71 -34.48
CA LYS A 295 32.82 -12.22 -35.73
C LYS A 295 31.65 -11.21 -35.69
N THR A 296 31.69 -10.20 -34.81
CA THR A 296 31.17 -8.86 -35.16
C THR A 296 32.08 -7.75 -34.63
N ASN A 297 32.48 -6.81 -35.49
CA ASN A 297 33.25 -5.62 -35.05
C ASN A 297 32.40 -4.61 -34.25
N SER A 298 31.08 -4.83 -34.13
CA SER A 298 30.17 -4.07 -33.28
C SER A 298 30.14 -4.65 -31.87
N VAL A 299 30.56 -3.87 -30.87
CA VAL A 299 30.35 -4.22 -29.46
C VAL A 299 28.86 -4.06 -29.13
N PRO A 300 28.22 -5.03 -28.44
CA PRO A 300 26.91 -4.88 -27.84
C PRO A 300 26.70 -3.57 -27.06
N GLU A 301 25.81 -2.69 -27.55
CA GLU A 301 25.40 -1.47 -26.85
C GLU A 301 23.99 -1.57 -26.26
N ALA A 302 23.76 -0.86 -25.15
CA ALA A 302 22.44 -0.70 -24.55
C ALA A 302 21.56 0.26 -25.38
N TYR A 303 20.27 -0.05 -25.51
CA TYR A 303 19.31 0.70 -26.31
C TYR A 303 19.18 2.15 -25.82
N ARG A 304 19.36 3.13 -26.71
CA ARG A 304 19.28 4.56 -26.36
C ARG A 304 17.84 4.96 -26.04
N LEU A 305 17.64 5.66 -24.92
CA LEU A 305 16.38 6.27 -24.49
C LEU A 305 16.54 7.78 -24.27
N PRO A 306 16.42 8.61 -25.33
CA PRO A 306 16.63 10.05 -25.25
C PRO A 306 15.76 10.78 -24.22
N PHE A 307 14.59 10.22 -23.88
CA PHE A 307 13.69 10.76 -22.86
C PHE A 307 14.41 11.02 -21.52
N LEU A 308 15.25 10.08 -21.07
CA LEU A 308 16.00 10.25 -19.82
C LEU A 308 16.97 11.45 -19.90
N MET A 309 17.61 11.68 -21.05
CA MET A 309 18.46 12.85 -21.25
C MET A 309 17.64 14.15 -21.23
N GLN A 310 16.45 14.16 -21.83
CA GLN A 310 15.54 15.32 -21.84
C GLN A 310 14.89 15.64 -20.48
N THR A 311 15.03 14.75 -19.49
CA THR A 311 14.53 14.92 -18.12
C THR A 311 15.64 15.19 -17.10
N ASN A 312 16.90 15.18 -17.51
CA ASN A 312 18.04 15.40 -16.62
C ASN A 312 18.38 16.91 -16.55
N ASP A 313 18.20 17.52 -15.37
CA ASP A 313 18.58 18.91 -15.08
C ASP A 313 20.12 19.09 -14.83
N GLY A 314 20.95 18.10 -15.22
CA GLY A 314 22.40 18.16 -15.17
C GLY A 314 23.00 18.04 -13.77
N HIS A 315 23.02 19.15 -13.02
CA HIS A 315 23.62 19.23 -11.69
C HIS A 315 22.70 18.76 -10.55
N ALA A 316 21.39 18.70 -10.79
CA ALA A 316 20.42 18.29 -9.77
C ALA A 316 20.09 16.79 -9.78
N GLU A 317 20.45 16.07 -10.85
CA GLU A 317 20.24 14.61 -11.00
C GLU A 317 18.79 14.11 -10.80
N ASN A 318 17.79 14.99 -10.91
CA ASN A 318 16.34 14.82 -10.65
C ASN A 318 15.59 13.72 -11.44
N ASN A 319 16.26 12.72 -12.01
CA ASN A 319 15.65 11.73 -12.90
C ASN A 319 16.18 10.29 -12.70
N LEU A 320 16.84 10.02 -11.56
CA LEU A 320 17.28 8.68 -11.18
C LEU A 320 16.13 7.89 -10.54
N TYR A 321 16.16 6.56 -10.59
CA TYR A 321 14.98 5.71 -10.30
C TYR A 321 13.71 6.20 -11.02
N PRO A 322 13.68 6.22 -12.38
CA PRO A 322 12.48 6.56 -13.13
C PRO A 322 11.33 5.62 -12.74
N PHE A 323 10.12 6.14 -12.58
CA PHE A 323 8.96 5.32 -12.23
C PHE A 323 8.46 4.63 -13.49
N VAL A 324 8.49 3.30 -13.50
CA VAL A 324 8.13 2.46 -14.64
C VAL A 324 6.94 1.60 -14.26
N PHE A 325 5.89 1.59 -15.09
CA PHE A 325 4.74 0.71 -14.93
C PHE A 325 4.36 0.06 -16.28
N LEU A 326 4.10 -1.25 -16.26
CA LEU A 326 3.57 -1.98 -17.42
C LEU A 326 2.10 -1.64 -17.66
N HIS A 327 1.81 -1.10 -18.85
CA HIS A 327 0.46 -0.81 -19.33
C HIS A 327 -0.22 -2.08 -19.86
N ILE A 328 -1.55 -2.08 -19.91
CA ILE A 328 -2.38 -3.25 -20.29
C ILE A 328 -2.20 -3.71 -21.75
N ASP A 329 -1.56 -2.92 -22.61
CA ASP A 329 -1.22 -3.26 -24.00
C ASP A 329 0.22 -3.79 -24.16
N GLY A 330 0.97 -3.93 -23.06
CA GLY A 330 2.37 -4.36 -23.07
C GLY A 330 3.38 -3.22 -23.21
N SER A 331 2.96 -1.98 -23.44
CA SER A 331 3.86 -0.82 -23.44
C SER A 331 4.19 -0.36 -22.01
N LEU A 332 5.22 0.47 -21.85
CA LEU A 332 5.66 0.98 -20.54
C LEU A 332 5.29 2.44 -20.37
N PHE A 333 4.58 2.78 -19.29
CA PHE A 333 4.55 4.14 -18.78
C PHE A 333 5.87 4.41 -18.06
N ILE A 334 6.63 5.42 -18.50
CA ILE A 334 7.89 5.82 -17.89
C ILE A 334 7.78 7.29 -17.48
N PHE A 335 7.84 7.56 -16.18
CA PHE A 335 7.90 8.89 -15.60
C PHE A 335 9.33 9.18 -15.12
N ALA A 336 9.84 10.37 -15.45
CA ALA A 336 11.15 10.85 -15.00
C ALA A 336 11.13 12.38 -14.80
N ASN A 337 11.69 12.83 -13.69
CA ASN A 337 11.68 14.22 -13.22
C ASN A 337 10.24 14.74 -13.01
N ASN A 338 9.63 15.33 -14.04
CA ASN A 338 8.32 15.97 -13.99
C ASN A 338 7.48 15.66 -15.26
N ARG A 339 7.90 14.67 -16.05
CA ARG A 339 7.36 14.28 -17.36
C ARG A 339 7.14 12.77 -17.42
N ALA A 340 6.24 12.34 -18.30
CA ALA A 340 6.08 10.93 -18.62
C ALA A 340 5.89 10.68 -20.13
N ILE A 341 6.19 9.44 -20.53
CA ILE A 341 5.93 8.89 -21.87
C ILE A 341 5.26 7.52 -21.75
N LEU A 342 4.57 7.12 -22.82
CA LEU A 342 4.22 5.73 -23.10
C LEU A 342 5.22 5.20 -24.14
N PHE A 343 5.86 4.07 -23.85
CA PHE A 343 7.03 3.59 -24.57
C PHE A 343 6.89 2.13 -25.00
N ASP A 344 7.03 1.89 -26.29
CA ASP A 344 7.17 0.56 -26.88
C ASP A 344 8.65 0.19 -26.90
N TYR A 345 9.08 -0.62 -25.94
CA TYR A 345 10.46 -1.09 -25.83
C TYR A 345 10.84 -2.09 -26.91
N THR A 346 9.87 -2.81 -27.50
CA THR A 346 10.11 -3.78 -28.59
C THR A 346 10.48 -3.09 -29.89
N LYS A 347 9.92 -1.90 -30.14
CA LYS A 347 10.20 -1.05 -31.31
C LYS A 347 11.12 0.13 -31.00
N ASN A 348 11.63 0.23 -29.77
CA ASN A 348 12.38 1.38 -29.24
C ASN A 348 11.72 2.75 -29.56
N LYS A 349 10.39 2.86 -29.35
CA LYS A 349 9.58 3.97 -29.85
C LYS A 349 8.71 4.59 -28.75
N VAL A 350 8.75 5.91 -28.63
CA VAL A 350 7.76 6.67 -27.85
C VAL A 350 6.41 6.66 -28.59
N LEU A 351 5.38 6.10 -27.96
CA LEU A 351 4.02 6.05 -28.48
C LEU A 351 3.23 7.32 -28.15
N LYS A 352 3.41 7.84 -26.93
CA LYS A 352 2.67 9.00 -26.39
C LYS A 352 3.58 9.79 -25.47
N THR A 353 3.47 11.11 -25.47
CA THR A 353 4.05 11.97 -24.42
C THR A 353 2.90 12.55 -23.61
N PHE A 354 3.00 12.48 -22.28
CA PHE A 354 2.00 13.02 -21.38
C PHE A 354 2.31 14.49 -21.04
N PRO A 355 1.31 15.29 -20.62
CA PRO A 355 1.58 16.63 -20.10
C PRO A 355 2.57 16.57 -18.92
N LYS A 356 3.29 17.68 -18.67
CA LYS A 356 4.08 17.83 -17.44
C LYS A 356 3.15 17.81 -16.22
N ILE A 357 3.64 17.29 -15.11
CA ILE A 357 2.95 17.45 -13.82
C ILE A 357 2.83 18.96 -13.50
N PRO A 358 1.67 19.46 -13.05
CA PRO A 358 1.53 20.88 -12.70
C PRO A 358 2.48 21.29 -11.57
N GLY A 359 2.83 22.58 -11.51
CA GLY A 359 3.94 23.10 -10.69
C GLY A 359 5.32 22.90 -11.33
N GLY A 360 5.54 21.77 -12.00
CA GLY A 360 6.79 21.47 -12.71
C GLY A 360 7.93 21.00 -11.79
N ASP A 361 7.65 20.70 -10.52
CA ASP A 361 8.62 20.16 -9.58
C ASP A 361 9.03 18.71 -9.92
N PRO A 362 10.30 18.35 -9.70
CA PRO A 362 10.79 16.99 -9.84
C PRO A 362 10.13 16.06 -8.81
N ARG A 363 9.95 14.78 -9.15
CA ARG A 363 9.44 13.73 -8.24
C ARG A 363 10.38 12.52 -8.08
N ASN A 364 11.38 12.37 -8.94
CA ASN A 364 12.38 11.30 -8.83
C ASN A 364 13.57 11.75 -7.98
N TYR A 365 14.46 10.82 -7.61
CA TYR A 365 15.65 11.13 -6.81
C TYR A 365 16.48 12.27 -7.44
N PRO A 366 17.05 13.21 -6.64
CA PRO A 366 17.03 13.31 -5.18
C PRO A 366 15.77 13.99 -4.59
N SER A 367 14.86 14.49 -5.43
CA SER A 367 13.58 15.01 -4.94
C SER A 367 12.76 13.93 -4.25
N THR A 368 12.75 12.70 -4.80
CA THR A 368 12.27 11.47 -4.13
C THR A 368 10.87 11.61 -3.53
N GLY A 369 9.91 11.87 -4.40
CA GLY A 369 8.53 11.40 -4.19
C GLY A 369 8.43 9.91 -4.51
N SER A 370 7.20 9.42 -4.60
CA SER A 370 6.91 8.04 -4.97
C SER A 370 5.71 7.96 -5.91
N ALA A 371 5.44 6.78 -6.45
CA ALA A 371 4.38 6.57 -7.42
C ALA A 371 3.82 5.16 -7.37
N VAL A 372 2.55 5.02 -7.75
CA VAL A 372 1.87 3.74 -7.98
C VAL A 372 1.06 3.77 -9.27
N ILE A 373 0.95 2.62 -9.92
CA ILE A 373 -0.21 2.29 -10.75
C ILE A 373 -1.36 1.92 -9.81
N LEU A 374 -2.49 2.62 -9.89
CA LEU A 374 -3.65 2.34 -9.05
C LEU A 374 -4.23 0.95 -9.41
N PRO A 375 -4.96 0.29 -8.48
CA PRO A 375 -5.46 -1.07 -8.69
C PRO A 375 -6.21 -1.23 -10.01
N LEU A 376 -5.84 -2.25 -10.78
CA LEU A 376 -6.49 -2.53 -12.05
C LEU A 376 -7.77 -3.32 -11.79
N ASN A 377 -8.91 -2.64 -11.91
CA ASN A 377 -10.22 -3.28 -11.78
C ASN A 377 -10.58 -4.03 -13.08
N LEU A 378 -10.43 -5.36 -13.05
CA LEU A 378 -10.71 -6.22 -14.20
C LEU A 378 -12.20 -6.57 -14.35
N GLN A 379 -13.06 -6.11 -13.44
CA GLN A 379 -14.52 -6.23 -13.53
C GLN A 379 -15.16 -5.06 -14.31
N GLY A 380 -14.42 -3.97 -14.55
CA GLY A 380 -14.94 -2.79 -15.24
C GLY A 380 -15.23 -3.05 -16.72
N LYS A 381 -16.36 -2.50 -17.22
CA LYS A 381 -16.72 -2.52 -18.66
C LYS A 381 -15.62 -1.95 -19.58
N LEU A 382 -14.82 -1.03 -19.05
CA LEU A 382 -13.62 -0.47 -19.66
C LEU A 382 -12.48 -0.58 -18.66
N LEU A 383 -11.34 -1.13 -19.08
CA LEU A 383 -10.14 -1.17 -18.26
C LEU A 383 -9.50 0.22 -18.22
N GLU A 384 -9.64 0.89 -17.09
CA GLU A 384 -8.99 2.18 -16.83
C GLU A 384 -7.64 1.94 -16.16
N VAL A 385 -6.59 2.59 -16.67
CA VAL A 385 -5.28 2.60 -16.03
C VAL A 385 -5.00 4.00 -15.54
N GLU A 386 -4.73 4.12 -14.24
CA GLU A 386 -4.41 5.38 -13.58
C GLU A 386 -3.06 5.28 -12.86
N VAL A 387 -2.25 6.32 -12.98
CA VAL A 387 -0.99 6.45 -12.25
C VAL A 387 -1.10 7.63 -11.28
N MET A 388 -0.62 7.43 -10.06
CA MET A 388 -0.56 8.45 -9.02
C MET A 388 0.91 8.69 -8.64
N VAL A 389 1.31 9.96 -8.52
CA VAL A 389 2.67 10.37 -8.12
C VAL A 389 2.57 11.38 -6.98
N CYS A 390 3.15 11.09 -5.82
CA CYS A 390 3.03 11.88 -4.60
C CYS A 390 4.37 12.39 -4.08
N GLY A 391 4.33 13.54 -3.42
CA GLY A 391 5.44 14.03 -2.60
C GLY A 391 6.70 14.36 -3.39
N GLY A 392 7.84 14.27 -2.72
CA GLY A 392 9.15 14.73 -3.18
C GLY A 392 9.42 16.17 -2.79
N ALA A 393 10.54 16.73 -3.23
CA ALA A 393 10.99 18.08 -2.87
C ALA A 393 10.84 19.09 -4.04
N PRO A 394 10.58 20.38 -3.74
CA PRO A 394 10.50 21.43 -4.76
C PRO A 394 11.77 21.59 -5.60
N LYS A 395 11.63 22.14 -6.82
CA LYS A 395 12.77 22.34 -7.73
C LYS A 395 13.87 23.19 -7.07
N GLY A 396 15.09 22.66 -7.06
CA GLY A 396 16.26 23.31 -6.46
C GLY A 396 16.45 23.05 -4.96
N ALA A 397 15.52 22.35 -4.28
CA ALA A 397 15.65 22.00 -2.87
C ALA A 397 16.94 21.24 -2.55
N HIS A 398 17.41 20.34 -3.43
CA HIS A 398 18.64 19.56 -3.19
C HIS A 398 19.89 20.44 -3.09
N ILE A 399 20.00 21.47 -3.94
CA ILE A 399 21.13 22.42 -3.90
C ILE A 399 21.06 23.27 -2.62
N LYS A 400 19.85 23.70 -2.23
CA LYS A 400 19.62 24.43 -0.97
C LYS A 400 19.96 23.58 0.26
N ALA A 401 19.52 22.32 0.30
CA ALA A 401 19.77 21.41 1.42
C ALA A 401 21.27 21.15 1.60
N ARG A 402 22.03 20.98 0.50
CA ARG A 402 23.50 20.87 0.53
C ARG A 402 24.22 22.11 1.09
N ASN A 403 23.54 23.25 1.10
CA ASN A 403 24.00 24.50 1.71
C ASN A 403 23.32 24.77 3.08
N GLY A 404 22.73 23.75 3.71
CA GLY A 404 22.09 23.84 5.03
C GLY A 404 20.67 24.41 5.04
N VAL A 405 20.05 24.66 3.88
CA VAL A 405 18.70 25.25 3.77
C VAL A 405 17.70 24.18 3.35
N PHE A 406 16.94 23.67 4.32
CA PHE A 406 15.94 22.62 4.10
C PHE A 406 14.58 23.25 3.76
N VAL A 407 14.10 22.99 2.54
CA VAL A 407 12.79 23.48 2.05
C VAL A 407 11.72 22.45 2.38
N GLU A 408 10.49 22.87 2.67
CA GLU A 408 9.37 21.95 2.84
C GLU A 408 9.19 21.06 1.60
N ALA A 409 8.88 19.78 1.84
CA ALA A 409 8.52 18.82 0.81
C ALA A 409 7.14 19.15 0.21
N LEU A 410 6.88 18.59 -0.96
CA LEU A 410 5.59 18.70 -1.63
C LEU A 410 4.54 17.89 -0.86
N ASN A 411 3.38 18.51 -0.63
CA ASN A 411 2.16 17.85 -0.17
C ASN A 411 1.19 17.53 -1.33
N THR A 412 1.67 17.59 -2.58
CA THR A 412 0.85 17.36 -3.78
C THR A 412 0.97 15.93 -4.28
N CYS A 413 -0.17 15.31 -4.55
CA CYS A 413 -0.31 14.06 -5.29
C CYS A 413 -0.96 14.34 -6.65
N ALA A 414 -0.38 13.84 -7.73
CA ALA A 414 -0.92 13.99 -9.09
C ALA A 414 -1.40 12.64 -9.62
N ARG A 415 -2.68 12.55 -9.99
CA ARG A 415 -3.32 11.37 -10.59
C ARG A 415 -3.56 11.62 -12.08
N ILE A 416 -3.27 10.63 -12.93
CA ILE A 416 -3.51 10.70 -14.39
C ILE A 416 -4.09 9.38 -14.91
N LYS A 417 -5.19 9.47 -15.65
CA LYS A 417 -5.78 8.35 -16.39
C LYS A 417 -5.10 8.22 -17.75
N ILE A 418 -4.20 7.24 -17.88
CA ILE A 418 -3.29 7.14 -19.04
C ILE A 418 -3.97 6.51 -20.27
N THR A 419 -5.00 5.68 -20.05
CA THR A 419 -5.92 5.16 -21.08
C THR A 419 -6.86 6.23 -21.65
N SER A 420 -6.95 7.42 -21.04
CA SER A 420 -7.77 8.51 -21.57
C SER A 420 -7.30 8.92 -22.98
N PRO A 421 -8.22 9.25 -23.91
CA PRO A 421 -7.86 9.87 -25.18
C PRO A 421 -7.19 11.24 -24.97
N ASN A 422 -7.54 11.95 -23.89
CA ASN A 422 -6.94 13.21 -23.47
C ASN A 422 -6.50 13.15 -21.99
N PRO A 423 -5.35 12.53 -21.68
CA PRO A 423 -4.86 12.41 -20.31
C PRO A 423 -4.50 13.76 -19.71
N LYS A 424 -4.99 14.04 -18.51
CA LYS A 424 -4.67 15.24 -17.73
C LYS A 424 -4.31 14.83 -16.30
N TRP A 425 -3.37 15.54 -15.72
CA TRP A 425 -3.07 15.43 -14.29
C TRP A 425 -4.16 16.15 -13.48
N VAL A 426 -4.69 15.46 -12.48
CA VAL A 426 -5.52 16.02 -11.42
C VAL A 426 -4.65 16.07 -10.16
N LEU A 427 -4.57 17.23 -9.52
CA LEU A 427 -3.86 17.37 -8.24
C LEU A 427 -4.82 17.15 -7.07
N GLU A 428 -4.34 16.43 -6.07
CA GLU A 428 -4.92 16.32 -4.73
C GLU A 428 -3.85 16.72 -3.70
N ILE A 429 -4.26 17.24 -2.54
CA ILE A 429 -3.36 17.61 -1.45
C ILE A 429 -3.40 16.50 -0.39
N MET A 430 -2.26 15.87 -0.12
CA MET A 430 -2.12 14.93 1.00
C MET A 430 -1.89 15.71 2.31
N PRO A 431 -2.37 15.23 3.46
CA PRO A 431 -2.37 15.98 4.72
C PRO A 431 -0.97 16.29 5.28
N LEU A 432 0.05 15.52 4.87
CA LEU A 432 1.43 15.65 5.37
C LEU A 432 2.39 15.74 4.16
N SER A 433 3.16 16.83 4.07
CA SER A 433 4.25 16.97 3.10
C SER A 433 5.30 15.87 3.31
N ARG A 434 5.76 15.22 2.23
CA ARG A 434 6.59 14.00 2.33
C ARG A 434 7.63 13.88 1.22
N VAL A 435 8.89 13.73 1.60
CA VAL A 435 10.03 13.31 0.77
C VAL A 435 10.59 12.01 1.34
N MET A 436 11.01 11.09 0.46
CA MET A 436 11.44 9.72 0.79
C MET A 436 10.34 8.82 1.38
N GLY A 437 9.07 9.08 1.02
CA GLY A 437 7.96 8.21 1.41
C GLY A 437 7.77 7.05 0.45
N ASP A 438 7.57 5.84 0.97
CA ASP A 438 7.14 4.69 0.20
C ASP A 438 5.64 4.76 -0.11
N MET A 439 5.23 4.31 -1.30
CA MET A 439 3.83 4.06 -1.65
C MET A 439 3.61 2.56 -1.87
N LEU A 440 2.59 2.00 -1.22
CA LEU A 440 2.28 0.57 -1.25
C LEU A 440 0.79 0.31 -1.55
N LEU A 441 0.51 -0.54 -2.54
CA LEU A 441 -0.83 -1.09 -2.76
C LEU A 441 -1.17 -2.11 -1.67
N LEU A 442 -2.34 -1.95 -1.04
CA LEU A 442 -2.86 -2.84 0.01
C LEU A 442 -3.86 -3.86 -0.58
N PRO A 443 -4.11 -5.01 0.07
CA PRO A 443 -5.00 -6.05 -0.44
C PRO A 443 -6.40 -5.58 -0.81
N ASN A 444 -6.94 -4.59 -0.08
CA ASN A 444 -8.28 -4.04 -0.28
C ASN A 444 -8.36 -2.94 -1.35
N GLY A 445 -7.27 -2.65 -2.07
CA GLY A 445 -7.23 -1.63 -3.12
C GLY A 445 -6.84 -0.23 -2.64
N ASN A 446 -6.63 -0.02 -1.34
CA ASN A 446 -6.13 1.26 -0.85
C ASN A 446 -4.62 1.39 -1.09
N VAL A 447 -4.10 2.62 -0.98
CA VAL A 447 -2.66 2.91 -1.13
C VAL A 447 -2.14 3.47 0.20
N LEU A 448 -1.11 2.88 0.78
CA LEU A 448 -0.44 3.41 1.97
C LEU A 448 0.74 4.28 1.57
N LEU A 449 0.83 5.48 2.16
CA LEU A 449 2.01 6.35 2.13
C LEU A 449 2.71 6.27 3.49
N ILE A 450 3.97 5.86 3.55
CA ILE A 450 4.71 5.61 4.80
C ILE A 450 6.17 6.07 4.66
N ASN A 451 6.92 6.19 5.77
CA ASN A 451 8.33 6.64 5.81
C ASN A 451 8.59 8.08 5.31
N GLY A 452 9.81 8.58 5.49
CA GLY A 452 10.28 9.86 4.98
C GLY A 452 10.19 11.04 5.95
N GLY A 453 10.51 12.24 5.44
CA GLY A 453 10.48 13.51 6.17
C GLY A 453 9.67 14.58 5.45
N SER A 454 9.33 15.67 6.14
CA SER A 454 8.55 16.78 5.57
C SER A 454 9.40 17.94 5.06
N PHE A 455 10.73 17.90 5.25
CA PHE A 455 11.65 18.95 4.80
C PHE A 455 12.94 18.37 4.20
N GLY A 456 13.53 19.10 3.25
CA GLY A 456 14.81 18.78 2.62
C GLY A 456 14.68 17.87 1.40
N THR A 457 15.68 17.02 1.15
CA THR A 457 15.71 16.06 0.04
C THR A 457 16.29 14.71 0.45
N ALA A 458 16.18 13.71 -0.42
CA ALA A 458 17.00 12.52 -0.30
C ALA A 458 18.49 12.80 -0.53
N GLY A 459 19.31 11.81 -0.19
CA GLY A 459 20.77 11.86 -0.25
C GLY A 459 21.36 12.32 1.08
N TRP A 460 21.76 11.37 1.92
CA TRP A 460 22.38 11.59 3.24
C TRP A 460 21.58 12.51 4.19
N GLU A 461 22.29 13.25 5.04
CA GLU A 461 21.84 14.24 6.05
C GLU A 461 21.04 15.44 5.52
N LEU A 462 20.42 15.33 4.34
CA LEU A 462 19.76 16.43 3.64
C LEU A 462 18.25 16.55 3.90
N ALA A 463 17.69 15.72 4.77
CA ALA A 463 16.27 15.76 5.17
C ALA A 463 16.08 16.19 6.64
N ARG A 464 14.91 16.71 6.98
CA ARG A 464 14.51 17.13 8.33
C ARG A 464 13.05 16.72 8.60
N ASN A 465 12.66 16.76 9.87
CA ASN A 465 11.29 16.54 10.37
C ASN A 465 10.67 15.21 9.88
N PRO A 466 10.92 14.07 10.57
CA PRO A 466 10.40 12.78 10.15
C PRO A 466 8.87 12.76 10.18
N VAL A 467 8.25 12.13 9.18
CA VAL A 467 6.79 12.00 9.06
C VAL A 467 6.38 10.63 9.55
N LEU A 468 6.19 10.54 10.87
CA LEU A 468 5.99 9.31 11.62
C LEU A 468 4.63 8.62 11.35
N ASN A 469 3.60 9.39 11.02
CA ASN A 469 2.28 8.88 10.66
C ASN A 469 2.27 8.30 9.24
N PRO A 470 1.80 7.07 9.03
CA PRO A 470 1.33 6.64 7.71
C PRO A 470 0.10 7.45 7.28
N VAL A 471 -0.15 7.50 5.97
CA VAL A 471 -1.36 8.10 5.40
C VAL A 471 -1.97 7.10 4.43
N LEU A 472 -3.22 6.71 4.69
CA LEU A 472 -3.99 5.86 3.80
C LEU A 472 -4.65 6.72 2.71
N TYR A 473 -4.55 6.30 1.45
CA TYR A 473 -5.27 6.87 0.31
C TYR A 473 -6.33 5.90 -0.19
N LEU A 474 -7.57 6.38 -0.25
CA LEU A 474 -8.78 5.67 -0.65
C LEU A 474 -9.14 6.06 -2.10
N PRO A 475 -8.67 5.33 -3.14
CA PRO A 475 -8.74 5.80 -4.53
C PRO A 475 -10.16 5.95 -5.09
N ASN A 476 -11.14 5.27 -4.47
CA ASN A 476 -12.54 5.24 -4.89
C ASN A 476 -13.42 6.25 -4.14
N ASN A 477 -12.93 6.88 -3.07
CA ASN A 477 -13.65 7.94 -2.37
C ASN A 477 -13.78 9.20 -3.24
N LEU A 478 -14.64 10.12 -2.82
CA LEU A 478 -14.77 11.43 -3.45
C LEU A 478 -13.46 12.24 -3.26
N PRO A 479 -13.05 13.06 -4.24
CA PRO A 479 -11.91 13.97 -4.07
C PRO A 479 -12.10 14.84 -2.83
N GLY A 480 -11.04 14.98 -2.03
CA GLY A 480 -11.09 15.66 -0.72
C GLY A 480 -11.44 14.78 0.48
N SER A 481 -12.02 13.58 0.27
CA SER A 481 -12.26 12.57 1.33
C SER A 481 -11.44 11.29 1.11
N ARG A 482 -10.27 11.41 0.47
CA ARG A 482 -9.42 10.28 0.08
C ARG A 482 -8.24 10.02 1.01
N PHE A 483 -7.89 10.92 1.93
CA PHE A 483 -6.70 10.75 2.76
C PHE A 483 -7.08 10.63 4.24
N GLU A 484 -6.55 9.60 4.89
CA GLU A 484 -6.72 9.35 6.32
C GLU A 484 -5.34 9.24 6.96
N VAL A 485 -5.14 9.85 8.13
CA VAL A 485 -3.86 9.83 8.85
C VAL A 485 -3.93 8.71 9.89
N ASN A 486 -2.93 7.83 9.88
CA ASN A 486 -2.82 6.69 10.78
C ASN A 486 -1.89 6.97 11.97
N ASP A 487 -1.90 6.07 12.95
CA ASP A 487 -1.09 6.24 14.17
C ASP A 487 0.43 6.25 13.87
N PRO A 488 1.20 7.10 14.58
CA PRO A 488 2.62 7.29 14.29
C PRO A 488 3.49 6.14 14.83
N SER A 489 4.57 5.82 14.12
CA SER A 489 5.71 5.11 14.73
C SER A 489 6.47 6.07 15.66
N THR A 490 7.27 5.53 16.58
CA THR A 490 8.26 6.32 17.33
C THR A 490 9.61 6.42 16.62
N THR A 491 9.85 5.62 15.57
CA THR A 491 11.14 5.48 14.88
C THR A 491 11.21 6.32 13.59
N PRO A 492 12.17 7.27 13.47
CA PRO A 492 12.39 8.02 12.23
C PRO A 492 12.91 7.15 11.08
N ARG A 493 12.05 6.82 10.11
CA ARG A 493 12.41 6.07 8.89
C ARG A 493 12.75 7.06 7.76
N MET A 494 14.03 7.41 7.62
CA MET A 494 14.54 8.49 6.73
C MET A 494 15.18 7.94 5.43
N TYR A 495 16.23 8.57 4.90
CA TYR A 495 16.91 8.13 3.66
C TYR A 495 17.44 6.69 3.79
N HIS A 496 17.18 5.84 2.80
CA HIS A 496 17.41 4.39 2.85
C HIS A 496 16.55 3.60 3.87
N SER A 497 15.40 4.13 4.29
CA SER A 497 14.32 3.27 4.80
C SER A 497 13.59 2.57 3.65
N THR A 498 12.84 1.51 3.95
CA THR A 498 11.98 0.81 3.00
C THR A 498 10.82 0.14 3.75
N ALA A 499 9.66 0.07 3.09
CA ALA A 499 8.51 -0.72 3.53
C ALA A 499 7.99 -1.65 2.43
N ILE A 500 7.42 -2.80 2.80
CA ILE A 500 6.70 -3.72 1.90
C ILE A 500 5.47 -4.36 2.58
N LEU A 501 4.49 -4.81 1.79
CA LEU A 501 3.36 -5.62 2.29
C LEU A 501 3.78 -7.09 2.46
N LEU A 502 3.35 -7.70 3.57
CA LEU A 502 3.46 -9.13 3.86
C LEU A 502 2.19 -9.90 3.50
N ARG A 503 2.30 -11.23 3.34
CA ARG A 503 1.17 -12.12 3.00
C ARG A 503 0.06 -12.13 4.06
N ASP A 504 0.38 -11.82 5.31
CA ASP A 504 -0.57 -11.67 6.42
C ASP A 504 -1.29 -10.30 6.45
N GLY A 505 -1.01 -9.41 5.49
CA GLY A 505 -1.59 -8.07 5.38
C GLY A 505 -0.85 -6.98 6.15
N ARG A 506 0.18 -7.31 6.95
CA ARG A 506 0.98 -6.31 7.66
C ARG A 506 1.96 -5.61 6.72
N ILE A 507 2.46 -4.46 7.15
CA ILE A 507 3.48 -3.69 6.44
C ILE A 507 4.79 -3.82 7.22
N LEU A 508 5.78 -4.50 6.64
CA LEU A 508 7.12 -4.60 7.19
C LEU A 508 7.89 -3.33 6.88
N VAL A 509 8.54 -2.73 7.88
CA VAL A 509 9.26 -1.45 7.79
C VAL A 509 10.66 -1.60 8.39
N GLY A 510 11.67 -1.06 7.70
CA GLY A 510 13.07 -1.15 8.11
C GLY A 510 13.97 -0.05 7.53
N GLY A 511 15.25 -0.04 7.92
CA GLY A 511 16.17 1.10 7.70
C GLY A 511 15.79 2.28 8.60
N SER A 512 16.36 3.47 8.51
CA SER A 512 17.18 4.09 7.47
C SER A 512 18.69 4.10 7.73
N ASN A 513 19.47 4.37 6.69
CA ASN A 513 20.85 4.83 6.83
C ASN A 513 21.10 6.15 6.06
N PRO A 514 20.96 7.32 6.69
CA PRO A 514 21.26 8.60 6.06
C PRO A 514 22.77 8.94 6.04
N HIS A 515 23.65 7.97 6.28
CA HIS A 515 25.10 8.18 6.36
C HIS A 515 25.88 7.42 5.26
N PRO A 516 27.06 7.92 4.84
CA PRO A 516 27.96 7.22 3.92
C PRO A 516 28.69 6.00 4.55
N GLY A 517 28.21 5.52 5.70
CA GLY A 517 28.73 4.40 6.49
C GLY A 517 27.70 4.04 7.58
N TYR A 518 27.97 3.08 8.46
CA TYR A 518 27.14 2.88 9.65
C TYR A 518 27.48 3.93 10.72
N ASN A 519 26.48 4.58 11.31
CA ASN A 519 26.69 5.65 12.28
C ASN A 519 25.56 5.77 13.31
N PHE A 520 25.84 5.37 14.55
CA PHE A 520 24.81 5.13 15.57
C PHE A 520 24.66 6.25 16.61
N SER A 521 25.48 7.31 16.57
CA SER A 521 25.47 8.37 17.60
C SER A 521 26.03 9.69 17.09
N GLY A 522 25.52 10.81 17.63
CA GLY A 522 26.02 12.16 17.32
C GLY A 522 25.45 12.80 16.05
N PHE A 523 24.45 12.18 15.41
CA PHE A 523 23.76 12.67 14.22
C PHE A 523 22.27 12.83 14.48
N LEU A 524 21.60 13.66 13.68
CA LEU A 524 20.17 13.96 13.87
C LEU A 524 19.29 12.72 13.67
N PHE A 525 19.69 11.85 12.74
CA PHE A 525 19.04 10.56 12.47
C PHE A 525 20.13 9.49 12.40
N PRO A 526 20.36 8.71 13.47
CA PRO A 526 21.29 7.58 13.45
C PRO A 526 20.92 6.53 12.40
N THR A 527 21.86 5.67 12.04
CA THR A 527 21.57 4.46 11.26
C THR A 527 20.69 3.52 12.08
N GLU A 528 19.56 3.13 11.51
CA GLU A 528 18.50 2.37 12.15
C GLU A 528 18.46 0.94 11.55
N LEU A 529 18.54 -0.06 12.43
CA LEU A 529 18.71 -1.48 12.09
C LEU A 529 17.51 -2.34 12.52
N SER A 530 16.52 -1.77 13.21
CA SER A 530 15.32 -2.47 13.66
C SER A 530 14.34 -2.76 12.53
N LEU A 531 13.49 -3.75 12.75
CA LEU A 531 12.29 -4.01 11.95
C LEU A 531 11.03 -3.80 12.79
N GLU A 532 10.07 -3.07 12.23
CA GLU A 532 8.72 -2.90 12.76
C GLU A 532 7.68 -3.44 11.77
N ALA A 533 6.51 -3.83 12.29
CA ALA A 533 5.30 -4.02 11.51
C ALA A 533 4.29 -2.92 11.83
N PHE A 534 3.86 -2.18 10.80
CA PHE A 534 2.59 -1.44 10.86
C PHE A 534 1.44 -2.39 10.50
N HIS A 535 0.41 -2.39 11.32
CA HIS A 535 -0.83 -3.13 11.12
C HIS A 535 -1.88 -2.12 10.66
N PRO A 536 -2.28 -2.11 9.38
CA PRO A 536 -3.27 -1.17 8.89
C PRO A 536 -4.64 -1.35 9.58
N PRO A 537 -5.56 -0.38 9.50
CA PRO A 537 -6.88 -0.43 10.14
C PRO A 537 -7.65 -1.75 9.96
N TYR A 538 -7.55 -2.38 8.79
CA TYR A 538 -8.21 -3.66 8.49
C TYR A 538 -7.64 -4.88 9.24
N LEU A 539 -6.59 -4.72 10.05
CA LEU A 539 -6.05 -5.74 10.96
C LEU A 539 -6.36 -5.45 12.43
N ASP A 540 -7.21 -4.46 12.72
CA ASP A 540 -7.64 -4.21 14.10
C ASP A 540 -8.43 -5.43 14.65
N PRO A 541 -8.21 -5.82 15.92
CA PRO A 541 -8.99 -6.87 16.57
C PRO A 541 -10.50 -6.72 16.47
N GLU A 542 -11.04 -5.49 16.36
CA GLU A 542 -12.50 -5.27 16.19
C GLU A 542 -13.05 -5.88 14.88
N PHE A 543 -12.21 -6.01 13.85
CA PHE A 543 -12.59 -6.58 12.55
C PHE A 543 -12.23 -8.06 12.38
N ALA A 544 -11.71 -8.72 13.43
CA ALA A 544 -11.24 -10.10 13.34
C ALA A 544 -12.32 -11.08 12.88
N ALA A 545 -13.59 -10.87 13.24
CA ALA A 545 -14.71 -11.73 12.84
C ALA A 545 -15.13 -11.55 11.35
N LEU A 546 -14.88 -10.38 10.77
CA LEU A 546 -15.12 -10.09 9.35
C LEU A 546 -14.03 -10.65 8.44
N ARG A 547 -12.86 -11.03 9.00
CA ARG A 547 -11.68 -11.46 8.24
C ARG A 547 -11.89 -12.83 7.59
N PRO A 548 -11.82 -12.95 6.25
CA PRO A 548 -11.97 -14.25 5.59
C PRO A 548 -10.77 -15.17 5.86
N THR A 549 -11.03 -16.47 5.95
CA THR A 549 -9.99 -17.52 5.97
C THR A 549 -10.12 -18.37 4.72
N ILE A 550 -9.11 -18.37 3.85
CA ILE A 550 -9.09 -19.21 2.65
C ILE A 550 -8.78 -20.66 3.06
N ILE A 551 -9.61 -21.59 2.63
CA ILE A 551 -9.51 -23.02 2.93
C ILE A 551 -8.86 -23.75 1.76
N GLU A 552 -9.39 -23.57 0.55
CA GLU A 552 -8.81 -24.08 -0.70
C GLU A 552 -8.91 -23.00 -1.81
N PRO A 553 -7.98 -22.95 -2.78
CA PRO A 553 -6.81 -23.80 -2.89
C PRO A 553 -5.76 -23.46 -1.83
N ARG A 554 -4.94 -24.44 -1.46
CA ARG A 554 -3.72 -24.18 -0.68
C ARG A 554 -2.75 -23.27 -1.42
N SER A 555 -1.95 -22.56 -0.62
CA SER A 555 -0.83 -21.72 -1.07
C SER A 555 0.18 -22.52 -1.93
N GLN A 556 0.82 -21.83 -2.90
CA GLN A 556 1.67 -22.37 -3.98
C GLN A 556 0.91 -23.03 -5.15
N ILE A 557 -0.39 -22.76 -5.34
CA ILE A 557 -1.11 -23.28 -6.52
C ILE A 557 -0.59 -22.63 -7.83
N MET A 558 -0.42 -23.45 -8.87
CA MET A 558 -0.12 -23.00 -10.23
C MET A 558 -1.41 -22.87 -11.05
N VAL A 559 -1.54 -21.80 -11.82
CA VAL A 559 -2.67 -21.54 -12.72
C VAL A 559 -2.19 -20.98 -14.05
N PHE A 560 -2.96 -21.23 -15.11
CA PHE A 560 -2.71 -20.63 -16.43
C PHE A 560 -3.48 -19.33 -16.62
N HIS A 561 -2.96 -18.45 -17.48
CA HIS A 561 -3.70 -17.29 -17.96
C HIS A 561 -5.10 -17.65 -18.50
N GLY A 562 -6.12 -16.91 -18.09
CA GLY A 562 -7.52 -17.17 -18.48
C GLY A 562 -8.18 -18.39 -17.82
N GLN A 563 -7.48 -19.13 -16.96
CA GLN A 563 -8.08 -20.20 -16.16
C GLN A 563 -9.09 -19.64 -15.15
N ARG A 564 -10.12 -20.43 -14.83
CA ARG A 564 -11.01 -20.18 -13.68
C ARG A 564 -10.47 -20.89 -12.45
N LEU A 565 -10.43 -20.18 -11.33
CA LEU A 565 -10.03 -20.69 -10.04
C LEU A 565 -11.21 -20.57 -9.07
N LYS A 566 -11.62 -21.68 -8.46
CA LYS A 566 -12.53 -21.66 -7.30
C LYS A 566 -11.72 -21.36 -6.06
N VAL A 567 -12.20 -20.46 -5.22
CA VAL A 567 -11.62 -20.14 -3.91
C VAL A 567 -12.71 -20.37 -2.86
N GLU A 568 -12.47 -21.34 -1.98
CA GLU A 568 -13.32 -21.69 -0.85
C GLU A 568 -12.80 -20.98 0.41
N PHE A 569 -13.68 -20.32 1.15
CA PHE A 569 -13.32 -19.55 2.34
C PHE A 569 -14.44 -19.55 3.39
N THR A 570 -14.07 -19.27 4.64
CA THR A 570 -14.99 -19.03 5.76
C THR A 570 -14.88 -17.58 6.24
N VAL A 571 -15.94 -17.10 6.89
CA VAL A 571 -16.00 -15.83 7.65
C VAL A 571 -16.72 -16.17 8.97
N ILE A 572 -16.31 -15.57 10.09
CA ILE A 572 -16.90 -15.89 11.40
C ILE A 572 -18.23 -15.16 11.59
N ASP A 573 -18.30 -13.91 11.13
CA ASP A 573 -19.50 -13.06 11.14
C ASP A 573 -20.36 -13.23 9.86
N GLU A 574 -21.52 -12.56 9.81
CA GLU A 574 -22.40 -12.57 8.64
C GLU A 574 -21.69 -12.03 7.38
N MET A 575 -21.62 -12.88 6.34
CA MET A 575 -20.97 -12.55 5.07
C MET A 575 -21.93 -11.85 4.11
N ASP A 576 -21.60 -10.60 3.73
CA ASP A 576 -22.31 -9.88 2.67
C ASP A 576 -21.67 -10.20 1.30
N PRO A 577 -22.33 -11.00 0.42
CA PRO A 577 -21.77 -11.39 -0.87
C PRO A 577 -21.58 -10.21 -1.82
N THR A 578 -22.24 -9.07 -1.60
CA THR A 578 -22.06 -7.84 -2.37
C THR A 578 -20.76 -7.11 -2.00
N LYS A 579 -20.22 -7.33 -0.79
CA LYS A 579 -19.01 -6.70 -0.24
C LYS A 579 -17.75 -7.56 -0.32
N ILE A 580 -17.84 -8.72 -0.98
CA ILE A 580 -16.69 -9.55 -1.33
C ILE A 580 -15.97 -8.96 -2.55
N SER A 581 -14.64 -8.97 -2.53
CA SER A 581 -13.80 -8.87 -3.71
C SER A 581 -12.61 -9.82 -3.57
N VAL A 582 -11.98 -10.17 -4.70
CA VAL A 582 -10.73 -10.94 -4.69
C VAL A 582 -9.68 -10.12 -5.40
N THR A 583 -8.50 -10.03 -4.80
CA THR A 583 -7.37 -9.28 -5.36
C THR A 583 -6.13 -10.15 -5.49
N MET A 584 -5.29 -9.83 -6.47
CA MET A 584 -3.98 -10.46 -6.69
C MET A 584 -2.90 -9.39 -6.71
N LEU A 585 -1.92 -9.48 -5.80
CA LEU A 585 -0.80 -8.55 -5.68
C LEU A 585 0.51 -9.20 -6.17
N ALA A 586 1.20 -8.52 -7.10
CA ALA A 586 2.62 -8.75 -7.37
C ALA A 586 3.48 -8.06 -6.29
N PRO A 587 4.24 -8.79 -5.45
CA PRO A 587 5.08 -8.18 -4.42
C PRO A 587 6.25 -7.41 -5.02
N PRO A 588 6.48 -6.14 -4.64
CA PRO A 588 7.52 -5.33 -5.25
C PRO A 588 8.93 -5.65 -4.75
N PHE A 589 9.90 -5.27 -5.57
CA PHE A 589 11.23 -4.90 -5.09
C PHE A 589 11.18 -3.43 -4.73
N ASN A 590 11.20 -3.07 -3.44
CA ASN A 590 11.18 -1.68 -3.01
C ASN A 590 12.57 -1.23 -2.55
N THR A 591 12.95 -0.02 -2.96
CA THR A 591 14.10 0.73 -2.46
C THR A 591 13.95 2.20 -2.86
N HIS A 592 14.57 3.12 -2.12
CA HIS A 592 14.64 4.55 -2.47
C HIS A 592 13.28 5.17 -2.85
N SER A 593 12.22 4.75 -2.14
CA SER A 593 10.85 5.21 -2.34
C SER A 593 10.17 4.78 -3.65
N PHE A 594 10.61 3.69 -4.28
CA PHE A 594 9.93 3.14 -5.45
C PHE A 594 9.76 1.61 -5.43
N SER A 595 8.50 1.18 -5.32
CA SER A 595 8.02 -0.20 -5.37
C SER A 595 8.06 -0.75 -6.81
N MET A 596 9.23 -1.19 -7.28
CA MET A 596 9.39 -1.76 -8.62
C MET A 596 8.56 -3.02 -8.79
N ASN A 597 7.93 -3.18 -9.96
CA ASN A 597 7.04 -4.30 -10.31
C ASN A 597 5.71 -4.36 -9.54
N GLN A 598 5.40 -3.40 -8.65
CA GLN A 598 4.17 -3.45 -7.87
C GLN A 598 2.92 -3.41 -8.77
N ARG A 599 2.00 -4.35 -8.57
CA ARG A 599 0.73 -4.39 -9.31
C ARG A 599 -0.34 -5.09 -8.49
N LEU A 600 -1.46 -4.41 -8.24
CA LEU A 600 -2.66 -5.01 -7.66
C LEU A 600 -3.73 -5.13 -8.75
N LEU A 601 -4.33 -6.31 -8.85
CA LEU A 601 -5.42 -6.64 -9.75
C LEU A 601 -6.65 -6.95 -8.92
N VAL A 602 -7.78 -6.28 -9.19
CA VAL A 602 -9.08 -6.71 -8.65
C VAL A 602 -9.68 -7.65 -9.69
N VAL A 603 -9.65 -8.96 -9.42
CA VAL A 603 -9.93 -9.98 -10.44
C VAL A 603 -11.44 -10.18 -10.65
N GLY A 604 -11.81 -10.60 -11.85
CA GLY A 604 -13.21 -10.84 -12.21
C GLY A 604 -13.79 -12.04 -11.46
N ARG A 605 -14.81 -11.82 -10.61
CA ARG A 605 -15.49 -12.88 -9.86
C ARG A 605 -16.85 -13.25 -10.45
N GLY A 606 -17.24 -14.51 -10.31
CA GLY A 606 -18.63 -14.96 -10.40
C GLY A 606 -19.44 -14.57 -9.16
N ASN A 607 -20.67 -15.06 -9.10
CA ASN A 607 -21.47 -14.98 -7.87
C ASN A 607 -20.80 -15.80 -6.76
N VAL A 608 -20.88 -15.32 -5.52
CA VAL A 608 -20.49 -16.12 -4.35
C VAL A 608 -21.60 -17.12 -4.08
N THR A 609 -21.25 -18.39 -3.97
CA THR A 609 -22.16 -19.47 -3.58
C THR A 609 -21.88 -19.89 -2.15
N THR A 610 -22.92 -20.32 -1.44
CA THR A 610 -22.82 -20.79 -0.06
C THR A 610 -23.03 -22.29 -0.03
N THR A 611 -22.06 -23.02 0.51
CA THR A 611 -22.19 -24.45 0.80
C THR A 611 -22.31 -24.61 2.31
N ILE A 612 -23.41 -25.21 2.74
CA ILE A 612 -23.58 -25.66 4.12
C ILE A 612 -22.99 -27.07 4.19
N TRP A 613 -22.10 -27.33 5.16
CA TRP A 613 -21.61 -28.63 5.68
C TRP A 613 -20.08 -28.83 5.56
N PRO A 614 -19.36 -29.21 6.64
CA PRO A 614 -19.83 -29.28 8.05
C PRO A 614 -19.90 -27.89 8.72
N GLU A 615 -19.30 -26.88 8.10
CA GLU A 615 -19.29 -25.48 8.53
C GLU A 615 -19.94 -24.60 7.43
N LEU A 616 -20.10 -23.30 7.70
CA LEU A 616 -20.62 -22.35 6.72
C LEU A 616 -19.48 -21.93 5.78
N MET A 617 -19.42 -22.55 4.60
CA MET A 617 -18.39 -22.29 3.61
C MET A 617 -18.92 -21.49 2.43
N TYR A 618 -18.08 -20.62 1.89
CA TYR A 618 -18.37 -19.79 0.74
C TYR A 618 -17.40 -20.10 -0.39
N GLU A 619 -17.90 -20.24 -1.61
CA GLU A 619 -17.08 -20.37 -2.81
C GLU A 619 -17.20 -19.12 -3.67
N VAL A 620 -16.07 -18.64 -4.19
CA VAL A 620 -16.02 -17.63 -5.25
C VAL A 620 -15.18 -18.14 -6.42
N GLU A 621 -15.78 -18.23 -7.60
CA GLU A 621 -15.04 -18.47 -8.84
C GLU A 621 -14.41 -17.15 -9.32
N VAL A 622 -13.10 -17.15 -9.56
CA VAL A 622 -12.35 -16.00 -10.10
C VAL A 622 -11.69 -16.34 -11.43
N ASN A 623 -11.63 -15.35 -12.32
CA ASN A 623 -11.00 -15.46 -13.63
C ASN A 623 -9.57 -14.94 -13.53
N ILE A 624 -8.59 -15.82 -13.71
CA ILE A 624 -7.18 -15.46 -13.81
C ILE A 624 -6.99 -14.59 -15.07
N PRO A 625 -6.22 -13.49 -15.00
CA PRO A 625 -6.02 -12.59 -16.14
C PRO A 625 -5.63 -13.31 -17.43
N VAL A 626 -6.19 -12.89 -18.56
CA VAL A 626 -6.04 -13.58 -19.87
C VAL A 626 -4.74 -13.26 -20.60
N SER A 627 -3.89 -12.36 -20.08
CA SER A 627 -2.68 -11.89 -20.77
C SER A 627 -1.58 -11.44 -19.82
N GLY A 628 -0.34 -11.81 -20.15
CA GLY A 628 0.88 -11.33 -19.47
C GLY A 628 1.09 -9.82 -19.52
N ASN A 629 0.38 -9.09 -20.37
CA ASN A 629 0.36 -7.61 -20.34
C ASN A 629 -0.37 -7.07 -19.10
N ILE A 630 -1.40 -7.80 -18.63
CA ILE A 630 -2.20 -7.48 -17.44
C ILE A 630 -1.54 -8.07 -16.19
N ALA A 631 -1.02 -9.30 -16.29
CA ALA A 631 -0.37 -10.00 -15.18
C ALA A 631 0.81 -10.84 -15.70
N PRO A 632 2.04 -10.31 -15.79
CA PRO A 632 3.21 -11.09 -16.20
C PRO A 632 3.33 -12.39 -15.40
N SER A 633 3.69 -13.50 -16.05
CA SER A 633 3.84 -14.81 -15.40
C SER A 633 4.80 -14.71 -14.21
N GLY A 634 4.41 -15.26 -13.06
CA GLY A 634 5.10 -15.09 -11.79
C GLY A 634 4.21 -15.36 -10.58
N PHE A 635 4.78 -15.14 -9.40
CA PHE A 635 4.08 -15.32 -8.12
C PHE A 635 3.31 -14.06 -7.72
N TYR A 636 2.04 -14.27 -7.38
CA TYR A 636 1.12 -13.28 -6.84
C TYR A 636 0.61 -13.76 -5.49
N ILE A 637 0.23 -12.82 -4.62
CA ILE A 637 -0.53 -13.11 -3.40
C ILE A 637 -2.00 -12.85 -3.71
N LEU A 638 -2.84 -13.88 -3.62
CA LEU A 638 -4.29 -13.79 -3.75
C LEU A 638 -4.91 -13.57 -2.36
N PHE A 639 -5.79 -12.57 -2.25
CA PHE A 639 -6.56 -12.26 -1.04
C PHE A 639 -8.05 -12.31 -1.33
N VAL A 640 -8.84 -12.89 -0.42
CA VAL A 640 -10.29 -12.65 -0.34
C VAL A 640 -10.50 -11.47 0.59
N VAL A 641 -11.28 -10.48 0.16
CA VAL A 641 -11.53 -9.24 0.91
C VAL A 641 -13.03 -9.10 1.15
N HIS A 642 -13.44 -9.09 2.42
CA HIS A 642 -14.83 -8.90 2.86
C HIS A 642 -14.94 -7.56 3.59
N GLN A 643 -15.82 -6.66 3.14
CA GLN A 643 -16.01 -5.35 3.78
C GLN A 643 -14.69 -4.57 4.00
N CYS A 644 -13.79 -4.63 3.01
CA CYS A 644 -12.43 -4.07 3.03
C CYS A 644 -11.42 -4.77 3.96
N VAL A 645 -11.82 -5.81 4.68
CA VAL A 645 -10.98 -6.66 5.54
C VAL A 645 -10.41 -7.83 4.72
N PRO A 646 -9.08 -7.93 4.54
CA PRO A 646 -8.48 -8.99 3.74
C PRO A 646 -8.14 -10.22 4.56
N SER A 647 -8.22 -11.39 3.92
CA SER A 647 -7.72 -12.65 4.45
C SER A 647 -6.22 -12.60 4.77
N GLU A 648 -5.67 -13.65 5.39
CA GLU A 648 -4.29 -14.02 5.07
C GLU A 648 -4.26 -14.45 3.60
N GLY A 649 -3.30 -13.96 2.83
CA GLY A 649 -3.22 -14.25 1.41
C GLY A 649 -2.67 -15.65 1.13
N ILE A 650 -2.89 -16.18 -0.07
CA ILE A 650 -2.24 -17.41 -0.56
C ILE A 650 -1.34 -17.10 -1.76
N TRP A 651 -0.24 -17.84 -1.92
CA TRP A 651 0.60 -17.71 -3.11
C TRP A 651 -0.03 -18.44 -4.30
N VAL A 652 -0.11 -17.74 -5.43
CA VAL A 652 -0.60 -18.25 -6.71
C VAL A 652 0.47 -17.95 -7.77
N GLN A 653 0.94 -18.96 -8.49
CA GLN A 653 1.85 -18.77 -9.62
C GLN A 653 1.05 -18.77 -10.93
N ILE A 654 1.07 -17.64 -11.64
CA ILE A 654 0.52 -17.55 -13.00
C ILE A 654 1.58 -17.99 -14.01
N LEU A 655 1.26 -18.93 -14.89
CA LEU A 655 2.14 -19.49 -15.91
C LEU A 655 1.96 -18.86 -17.29
#